data_AF-A0A0L6CTE4-F1
#
_entry.id   AF-A0A0L6CTE4-F1
#
_cell.length_a   1.000
_cell.length_b   1.000
_cell.length_c   1.000
_cell.angle_alpha   90.00
_cell.angle_beta   90.00
_cell.angle_gamma   90.00
#
_symmetry.space_group_name_H-M   'P 1'
#
loop_
_entity.id
_entity.type
_entity.pdbx_description
1 polymer ?
#
loop_
_entity_poly.entity_id
_entity_poly.type
_entity_poly.pdbx_seq_one_letter_code
_entity_poly.pdbx_strand_id
1 'polypeptide(L)'
;MQVVAQRALAAFLPSVEGREISVTEDGALIEWLGATFPYLTSNIDFSGDGNLSGLASADLLRLDEITAGATGDILADLAALVNTPSIAPATIIEENGELIGIVGATTQIIETISSTGGTDEITGGANNMAALAAVIQPQIDAMVAAGANKIILTSHLQQIALEKELAGLLNGVDIIIAGGSNTLQADAQDRLRDGDEAAEGYPFLTTDAGGNDVAIVSTDGEYSYLGRLVVEFDEDGNLIAESIDETVSGTFATDEQGVLDVTGAATLDEAINGSLKADIVEDLTSAVQTIVDAADAIAFGNHDVFLDGRRETVRTEESNLGNLTADANLDAARGADAAVMVSFKNGGGIRVEIGSATNEGTDEGDGILSQLDVQNSLRFNNGLVTASVSKEGFLMLLEHGVADTDTEAGNTPGRFFQIGCFRVTFDEAGSAQELVTDETGDYVVDPATDMPEVAVAGDRIKTVAVIDPETGDDMVIFRDGAFTADAPDTINMVTLDRSQIPSDFDVYECEDFGPATKVLPTLKRYADSDTRIIYCDDDRVYDKNWVHNLVTASGRTPDRAICDECVSINSILYRYHYPRKDLRYKMKKALSLGKFRPYHTDKWKDADIAQGFGGVLVRPSFFTDMVFSIPAVLWSVDDIWLSGNMASNGTRIRWSGRSREEKSVPIFVDGHDLGRFPESLNLSECDGFGRLSADYYAVRYFQENFGTWREKNRASKHPAFNTFHMLARESNSGSRMG
;
A
#
# COMPACT_ATOMS: atom_id res chain seq x y z
N MET A 1 -8.96 19.90 3.81
CA MET A 1 -8.43 18.90 4.76
C MET A 1 -9.25 17.61 4.77
N GLN A 2 -10.59 17.66 4.80
CA GLN A 2 -11.43 16.44 4.75
C GLN A 2 -11.41 15.70 3.40
N VAL A 3 -11.31 16.39 2.26
CA VAL A 3 -11.12 15.71 0.95
C VAL A 3 -9.82 14.91 0.89
N VAL A 4 -8.76 15.40 1.55
CA VAL A 4 -7.48 14.67 1.70
C VAL A 4 -7.69 13.41 2.53
N ALA A 5 -8.45 13.53 3.62
CA ALA A 5 -8.83 12.43 4.48
C ALA A 5 -9.62 11.37 3.69
N GLN A 6 -10.58 11.78 2.86
CA GLN A 6 -11.37 10.87 2.02
C GLN A 6 -10.59 10.25 0.87
N ARG A 7 -9.64 10.98 0.28
CA ARG A 7 -8.74 10.43 -0.74
C ARG A 7 -7.78 9.41 -0.12
N ALA A 8 -7.28 9.65 1.09
CA ALA A 8 -6.51 8.66 1.85
C ALA A 8 -7.36 7.44 2.19
N LEU A 9 -8.59 7.65 2.65
CA LEU A 9 -9.57 6.59 2.93
C LEU A 9 -9.93 5.80 1.66
N ALA A 10 -10.04 6.43 0.48
CA ALA A 10 -10.34 5.75 -0.78
C ALA A 10 -9.10 5.11 -1.44
N ALA A 11 -7.89 5.59 -1.15
CA ALA A 11 -6.66 5.09 -1.78
C ALA A 11 -5.99 3.97 -0.97
N PHE A 12 -6.01 4.05 0.37
CA PHE A 12 -5.33 3.11 1.26
C PHE A 12 -6.03 3.04 2.64
N LEU A 13 -7.14 2.29 2.73
CA LEU A 13 -7.78 1.96 4.01
C LEU A 13 -6.81 1.31 5.02
N PRO A 14 -5.91 0.38 4.62
CA PRO A 14 -4.99 -0.25 5.56
C PRO A 14 -3.92 0.69 6.14
N SER A 15 -3.65 1.84 5.50
CA SER A 15 -2.56 2.74 5.90
C SER A 15 -3.02 3.91 6.79
N VAL A 16 -4.25 3.88 7.30
CA VAL A 16 -4.67 4.85 8.33
C VAL A 16 -3.92 4.48 9.63
N GLU A 17 -2.74 5.07 9.79
CA GLU A 17 -1.90 4.83 10.97
C GLU A 17 -2.62 5.30 12.25
N GLY A 18 -2.57 4.46 13.27
CA GLY A 18 -3.08 4.74 14.61
C GLY A 18 -2.11 5.59 15.42
N ARG A 19 -2.61 6.25 16.47
CA ARG A 19 -1.81 7.15 17.33
C ARG A 19 -0.69 6.38 18.05
N GLU A 20 0.54 6.90 17.99
CA GLU A 20 1.71 6.28 18.59
C GLU A 20 2.04 6.94 19.94
N ILE A 21 1.92 6.16 21.02
CA ILE A 21 2.17 6.58 22.40
C ILE A 21 3.27 5.71 22.97
N SER A 22 4.44 6.29 23.21
CA SER A 22 5.53 5.62 23.91
C SER A 22 5.49 5.97 25.40
N VAL A 23 5.63 4.97 26.27
CA VAL A 23 5.67 5.19 27.72
C VAL A 23 7.13 5.11 28.19
N THR A 24 7.66 6.23 28.65
CA THR A 24 9.01 6.31 29.23
C THR A 24 8.97 6.34 30.76
N GLU A 25 10.12 6.14 31.43
CA GLU A 25 10.22 6.18 32.90
C GLU A 25 9.80 7.55 33.50
N ASP A 26 9.76 8.62 32.69
CA ASP A 26 9.37 9.98 33.08
C ASP A 26 7.93 10.36 32.70
N GLY A 27 7.17 9.47 32.04
CA GLY A 27 5.77 9.69 31.62
C GLY A 27 5.47 9.18 30.21
N ALA A 28 4.21 9.32 29.78
CA ALA A 28 3.81 9.06 28.40
C ALA A 28 4.32 10.19 27.49
N LEU A 29 5.08 9.83 26.47
CA LEU A 29 5.45 10.68 25.35
C LEU A 29 4.48 10.36 24.20
N ILE A 30 3.83 11.40 23.69
CA ILE A 30 3.03 11.29 22.47
C ILE A 30 3.98 11.59 21.33
N GLU A 31 4.37 10.56 20.59
CA GLU A 31 5.29 10.69 19.45
C GLU A 31 4.53 11.12 18.20
N TRP A 32 3.30 10.62 18.03
CA TRP A 32 2.45 10.97 16.90
C TRP A 32 0.94 10.88 17.25
N LEU A 33 0.21 11.99 17.06
CA LEU A 33 -1.22 12.10 17.40
C LEU A 33 -2.17 11.61 16.30
N GLY A 34 -1.63 11.25 15.14
CA GLY A 34 -2.41 11.06 13.92
C GLY A 34 -3.15 12.32 13.49
N ALA A 35 -4.18 12.14 12.66
CA ALA A 35 -5.08 13.23 12.30
C ALA A 35 -5.83 13.74 13.54
N THR A 36 -5.83 15.05 13.73
CA THR A 36 -6.58 15.75 14.79
C THR A 36 -7.99 16.15 14.32
N PHE A 37 -8.46 15.51 13.26
CA PHE A 37 -9.76 15.71 12.61
C PHE A 37 -10.27 14.35 12.14
N PRO A 38 -11.61 14.16 12.02
CA PRO A 38 -12.16 12.89 11.62
C PRO A 38 -12.03 12.65 10.11
N TYR A 39 -11.75 11.42 9.74
CA TYR A 39 -12.01 10.85 8.42
C TYR A 39 -13.51 10.61 8.30
N LEU A 40 -14.14 11.13 7.23
CA LEU A 40 -15.58 11.06 7.07
C LEU A 40 -15.99 10.11 5.95
N THR A 41 -16.80 9.11 6.28
CA THR A 41 -17.55 8.31 5.30
C THR A 41 -18.77 7.67 5.95
N SER A 42 -19.92 7.78 5.29
CA SER A 42 -21.19 7.24 5.77
C SER A 42 -21.50 5.85 5.23
N ASN A 43 -20.82 5.42 4.16
CA ASN A 43 -21.16 4.22 3.40
C ASN A 43 -20.08 3.13 3.39
N ILE A 44 -19.18 3.13 4.38
CA ILE A 44 -18.20 2.07 4.61
C ILE A 44 -18.38 1.53 6.03
N ASP A 45 -18.51 0.21 6.17
CA ASP A 45 -18.46 -0.50 7.45
C ASP A 45 -17.02 -0.91 7.76
N PHE A 46 -16.55 -0.53 8.95
CA PHE A 46 -15.22 -0.84 9.46
C PHE A 46 -15.23 -1.98 10.50
N SER A 47 -16.41 -2.54 10.81
CA SER A 47 -16.59 -3.49 11.91
C SER A 47 -15.83 -4.81 11.72
N GLY A 48 -15.57 -5.20 10.47
CA GLY A 48 -14.78 -6.37 10.10
C GLY A 48 -13.26 -6.17 10.22
N ASP A 49 -12.78 -4.93 10.33
CA ASP A 49 -11.36 -4.62 10.26
C ASP A 49 -10.69 -4.54 11.64
N GLY A 50 -9.61 -5.30 11.83
CA GLY A 50 -8.92 -5.40 13.11
C GLY A 50 -8.19 -4.13 13.54
N ASN A 51 -7.81 -3.26 12.60
CA ASN A 51 -7.07 -2.03 12.85
C ASN A 51 -8.01 -0.81 12.91
N LEU A 52 -9.06 -0.80 12.10
CA LEU A 52 -9.94 0.37 11.94
C LEU A 52 -11.20 0.32 12.80
N SER A 53 -11.70 -0.87 13.19
CA SER A 53 -12.94 -0.99 13.98
C SER A 53 -12.91 -0.21 15.29
N GLY A 54 -11.75 -0.14 15.96
CA GLY A 54 -11.57 0.65 17.19
C GLY A 54 -11.44 2.17 16.97
N LEU A 55 -11.23 2.59 15.73
CA LEU A 55 -11.12 3.97 15.30
C LEU A 55 -12.43 4.52 14.72
N ALA A 56 -13.36 3.64 14.35
CA ALA A 56 -14.63 4.00 13.74
C ALA A 56 -15.75 4.23 14.76
N SER A 57 -16.53 5.29 14.52
CA SER A 57 -17.77 5.61 15.20
C SER A 57 -18.95 5.41 14.25
N ALA A 58 -20.02 4.80 14.74
CA ALA A 58 -21.31 4.80 14.04
C ALA A 58 -22.11 6.09 14.30
N ASP A 59 -21.74 6.85 15.33
CA ASP A 59 -22.37 8.11 15.72
C ASP A 59 -21.65 9.30 15.07
N LEU A 60 -22.39 10.40 14.84
CA LEU A 60 -21.80 11.68 14.46
C LEU A 60 -20.87 12.21 15.56
N LEU A 61 -19.78 12.85 15.17
CA LEU A 61 -18.82 13.44 16.11
C LEU A 61 -19.04 14.95 16.31
N ARG A 62 -18.67 15.46 17.49
CA ARG A 62 -18.67 16.88 17.84
C ARG A 62 -17.24 17.35 18.01
N LEU A 63 -16.61 17.81 16.94
CA LEU A 63 -15.18 18.18 16.97
C LEU A 63 -14.94 19.47 17.77
N ASP A 64 -15.96 20.33 17.85
CA ASP A 64 -15.99 21.50 18.73
C ASP A 64 -15.88 21.14 20.22
N GLU A 65 -16.36 19.96 20.62
CA GLU A 65 -16.18 19.43 21.98
C GLU A 65 -14.80 18.77 22.21
N ILE A 66 -14.01 18.61 21.14
CA ILE A 66 -12.74 17.86 21.10
C ILE A 66 -11.64 18.76 20.52
N THR A 67 -11.37 19.88 21.19
CA THR A 67 -10.26 20.78 20.83
C THR A 67 -9.15 20.76 21.87
N ALA A 68 -7.92 20.56 21.40
CA ALA A 68 -6.72 20.80 22.21
C ALA A 68 -6.64 22.29 22.60
N GLY A 69 -6.59 22.57 23.90
CA GLY A 69 -6.58 23.91 24.48
C GLY A 69 -7.92 24.39 25.06
N ALA A 70 -9.02 23.63 24.92
CA ALA A 70 -10.34 24.02 25.44
C ALA A 70 -10.37 24.11 26.97
N THR A 71 -9.55 23.31 27.66
CA THR A 71 -9.51 23.27 29.13
C THR A 71 -8.33 24.07 29.71
N GLY A 72 -7.43 24.59 28.86
CA GLY A 72 -6.14 25.16 29.28
C GLY A 72 -5.16 24.12 29.83
N ASP A 73 -5.52 22.83 29.81
CA ASP A 73 -4.68 21.69 30.18
C ASP A 73 -4.46 20.83 28.93
N ILE A 74 -3.41 21.17 28.20
CA ILE A 74 -3.05 20.50 26.95
C ILE A 74 -2.85 18.99 27.13
N LEU A 75 -2.43 18.54 28.31
CA LEU A 75 -2.20 17.12 28.57
C LEU A 75 -3.53 16.37 28.72
N ALA A 76 -4.52 16.99 29.35
CA ALA A 76 -5.88 16.44 29.47
C ALA A 76 -6.59 16.42 28.11
N ASP A 77 -6.43 17.48 27.31
CA ASP A 77 -7.04 17.54 25.99
C ASP A 77 -6.40 16.51 25.02
N LEU A 78 -5.08 16.32 25.10
CA LEU A 78 -4.38 15.27 24.35
C LEU A 78 -4.82 13.87 24.79
N ALA A 79 -5.03 13.64 26.09
CA ALA A 79 -5.53 12.36 26.62
C ALA A 79 -6.99 12.08 26.20
N ALA A 80 -7.82 13.12 26.09
CA ALA A 80 -9.19 13.00 25.57
C ALA A 80 -9.18 12.69 24.07
N LEU A 81 -8.32 13.37 23.31
CA LEU A 81 -8.17 13.15 21.89
C LEU A 81 -7.80 11.70 21.60
N VAL A 82 -6.87 11.11 22.35
CA VAL A 82 -6.42 9.70 22.20
C VAL A 82 -7.57 8.68 22.19
N ASN A 83 -8.63 8.90 22.96
CA ASN A 83 -9.78 7.98 23.06
C ASN A 83 -10.94 8.34 22.11
N THR A 84 -10.79 9.40 21.32
CA THR A 84 -11.81 9.82 20.34
C THR A 84 -11.64 9.02 19.06
N PRO A 85 -12.73 8.42 18.52
CA PRO A 85 -12.75 7.81 17.18
C PRO A 85 -12.21 8.77 16.13
N SER A 86 -11.39 8.28 15.21
CA SER A 86 -10.85 9.08 14.10
C SER A 86 -11.66 8.91 12.81
N ILE A 87 -12.62 7.98 12.74
CA ILE A 87 -13.47 7.74 11.58
C ILE A 87 -14.94 7.87 12.00
N ALA A 88 -15.76 8.57 11.20
CA ALA A 88 -17.19 8.77 11.47
C ALA A 88 -18.00 9.00 10.19
N PRO A 89 -19.34 8.80 10.21
CA PRO A 89 -20.19 9.16 9.08
C PRO A 89 -20.27 10.67 8.85
N ALA A 90 -20.28 11.44 9.94
CA ALA A 90 -20.45 12.88 9.92
C ALA A 90 -19.83 13.53 11.17
N THR A 91 -19.61 14.84 11.10
CA THR A 91 -19.17 15.68 12.21
C THR A 91 -19.90 17.01 12.20
N ILE A 92 -20.05 17.63 13.36
CA ILE A 92 -20.44 19.04 13.48
C ILE A 92 -19.24 19.85 13.99
N ILE A 93 -19.08 21.05 13.46
CA ILE A 93 -18.13 22.05 13.94
C ILE A 93 -18.89 23.33 14.31
N GLU A 94 -18.35 24.11 15.25
CA GLU A 94 -18.85 25.43 15.60
C GLU A 94 -17.86 26.50 15.13
N GLU A 95 -18.32 27.44 14.31
CA GLU A 95 -17.52 28.55 13.81
C GLU A 95 -18.27 29.86 14.08
N ASN A 96 -17.68 30.74 14.88
CA ASN A 96 -18.28 32.02 15.28
C ASN A 96 -19.71 31.93 15.87
N GLY A 97 -20.05 30.81 16.51
CA GLY A 97 -21.37 30.56 17.10
C GLY A 97 -22.39 29.89 16.17
N GLU A 98 -21.99 29.57 14.92
CA GLU A 98 -22.81 28.86 13.95
C GLU A 98 -22.39 27.38 13.89
N LEU A 99 -23.36 26.46 13.87
CA LEU A 99 -23.12 25.03 13.73
C LEU A 99 -23.14 24.62 12.26
N ILE A 100 -22.07 23.98 11.80
CA ILE A 100 -21.91 23.47 10.44
C ILE A 100 -21.79 21.96 10.49
N GLY A 101 -22.70 21.27 9.83
CA GLY A 101 -22.67 19.82 9.67
C GLY A 101 -21.84 19.42 8.46
N ILE A 102 -21.04 18.37 8.60
CA ILE A 102 -20.23 17.84 7.51
C ILE A 102 -20.39 16.32 7.46
N VAL A 103 -20.83 15.79 6.32
CA VAL A 103 -21.05 14.36 6.08
C VAL A 103 -20.11 13.86 4.99
N GLY A 104 -19.67 12.60 5.10
CA GLY A 104 -18.76 11.97 4.15
C GLY A 104 -19.39 10.90 3.27
N ALA A 105 -18.87 10.74 2.05
CA ALA A 105 -19.22 9.65 1.15
C ALA A 105 -17.99 9.14 0.37
N THR A 106 -17.85 7.83 0.27
CA THR A 106 -16.83 7.13 -0.53
C THR A 106 -17.49 6.48 -1.75
N THR A 107 -16.79 6.38 -2.88
CA THR A 107 -17.30 5.69 -4.07
C THR A 107 -17.81 4.27 -3.75
N GLN A 108 -18.97 3.91 -4.30
CA GLN A 108 -19.63 2.62 -4.03
C GLN A 108 -18.90 1.45 -4.71
N ILE A 109 -18.01 1.73 -5.66
CA ILE A 109 -17.23 0.72 -6.39
C ILE A 109 -15.84 0.49 -5.76
N ILE A 110 -15.61 0.94 -4.53
CA ILE A 110 -14.28 1.00 -3.91
C ILE A 110 -13.57 -0.36 -3.88
N GLU A 111 -14.29 -1.45 -3.60
CA GLU A 111 -13.78 -2.83 -3.55
C GLU A 111 -13.31 -3.32 -4.92
N THR A 112 -13.84 -2.76 -6.01
CA THR A 112 -13.44 -3.12 -7.37
C THR A 112 -12.20 -2.34 -7.85
N ILE A 113 -11.90 -1.19 -7.24
CA ILE A 113 -10.84 -0.28 -7.69
C ILE A 113 -9.67 -0.17 -6.71
N SER A 114 -9.83 -0.66 -5.48
CA SER A 114 -8.87 -0.60 -4.37
C SER A 114 -8.86 -1.91 -3.58
N SER A 115 -7.94 -2.02 -2.62
CA SER A 115 -7.88 -3.14 -1.68
C SER A 115 -8.40 -2.66 -0.32
N THR A 116 -9.61 -3.10 0.04
CA THR A 116 -10.34 -2.58 1.21
C THR A 116 -10.09 -3.37 2.50
N GLY A 117 -9.49 -4.56 2.41
CA GLY A 117 -9.19 -5.36 3.61
C GLY A 117 -10.47 -5.81 4.32
N GLY A 118 -10.55 -5.63 5.64
CA GLY A 118 -11.72 -6.02 6.43
C GLY A 118 -12.84 -4.98 6.46
N THR A 119 -12.91 -4.08 5.47
CA THR A 119 -13.93 -3.03 5.39
C THR A 119 -14.85 -3.27 4.20
N ASP A 120 -16.14 -3.01 4.41
CA ASP A 120 -17.20 -3.34 3.45
C ASP A 120 -17.94 -2.08 3.00
N GLU A 121 -18.20 -1.96 1.71
CA GLU A 121 -19.12 -0.98 1.15
C GLU A 121 -20.58 -1.43 1.38
N ILE A 122 -21.44 -0.55 1.90
CA ILE A 122 -22.77 -0.95 2.39
C ILE A 122 -23.96 -0.53 1.49
N THR A 123 -23.69 -0.06 0.27
CA THR A 123 -24.73 0.43 -0.65
C THR A 123 -24.83 -0.38 -1.95
N GLY A 124 -24.10 -1.49 -2.04
CA GLY A 124 -24.30 -2.54 -3.03
C GLY A 124 -23.23 -2.63 -4.12
N GLY A 125 -22.05 -2.04 -3.93
CA GLY A 125 -20.89 -2.28 -4.80
C GLY A 125 -20.97 -1.64 -6.19
N ALA A 126 -21.99 -0.81 -6.46
CA ALA A 126 -22.25 -0.21 -7.77
C ALA A 126 -22.68 1.25 -7.63
N ASN A 127 -22.45 2.05 -8.68
CA ASN A 127 -22.88 3.46 -8.70
C ASN A 127 -24.41 3.56 -8.72
N ASN A 128 -25.01 3.74 -7.55
CA ASN A 128 -26.43 3.87 -7.31
C ASN A 128 -26.68 5.01 -6.32
N MET A 129 -26.90 6.21 -6.85
CA MET A 129 -27.00 7.43 -6.04
C MET A 129 -28.23 7.43 -5.14
N ALA A 130 -29.30 6.69 -5.49
CA ALA A 130 -30.47 6.53 -4.62
C ALA A 130 -30.16 5.68 -3.38
N ALA A 131 -29.38 4.60 -3.53
CA ALA A 131 -28.91 3.80 -2.41
C ALA A 131 -27.94 4.59 -1.52
N LEU A 132 -27.02 5.34 -2.12
CA LEU A 132 -26.10 6.20 -1.39
C LEU A 132 -26.83 7.33 -0.64
N ALA A 133 -27.80 7.99 -1.27
CA ALA A 133 -28.64 9.00 -0.62
C ALA A 133 -29.41 8.43 0.58
N ALA A 134 -29.87 7.18 0.51
CA ALA A 134 -30.57 6.53 1.61
C ALA A 134 -29.69 6.32 2.86
N VAL A 135 -28.36 6.26 2.70
CA VAL A 135 -27.39 6.15 3.80
C VAL A 135 -26.94 7.53 4.30
N ILE A 136 -26.82 8.51 3.40
CA ILE A 136 -26.39 9.88 3.75
C ILE A 136 -27.51 10.68 4.42
N GLN A 137 -28.75 10.62 3.92
CA GLN A 137 -29.85 11.46 4.39
C GLN A 137 -30.10 11.35 5.90
N PRO A 138 -30.10 10.15 6.54
CA PRO A 138 -30.23 10.05 7.98
C PRO A 138 -29.14 10.79 8.78
N GLN A 139 -27.93 10.93 8.22
CA GLN A 139 -26.84 11.68 8.86
C GLN A 139 -27.10 13.19 8.76
N ILE A 140 -27.60 13.66 7.61
CA ILE A 140 -28.05 15.05 7.44
C ILE A 140 -29.16 15.36 8.45
N ASP A 141 -30.18 14.52 8.52
CA ASP A 141 -31.31 14.68 9.44
C ASP A 141 -30.85 14.70 10.91
N ALA A 142 -29.86 13.87 11.27
CA ALA A 142 -29.28 13.84 12.61
C ALA A 142 -28.50 15.12 12.96
N MET A 143 -27.73 15.66 12.02
CA MET A 143 -27.03 16.94 12.20
C MET A 143 -28.00 18.11 12.34
N VAL A 144 -29.07 18.11 11.53
CA VAL A 144 -30.15 19.10 11.64
C VAL A 144 -30.88 19.01 12.98
N ALA A 145 -31.17 17.79 13.43
CA ALA A 145 -31.77 17.58 14.76
C ALA A 145 -30.83 18.02 15.91
N ALA A 146 -29.52 17.99 15.69
CA ALA A 146 -28.51 18.48 16.62
C ALA A 146 -28.29 20.01 16.56
N GLY A 147 -28.95 20.70 15.62
CA GLY A 147 -28.98 22.16 15.52
C GLY A 147 -28.09 22.76 14.43
N ALA A 148 -27.40 21.95 13.62
CA ALA A 148 -26.72 22.45 12.43
C ALA A 148 -27.77 22.75 11.34
N ASN A 149 -27.67 23.91 10.69
CA ASN A 149 -28.55 24.28 9.57
C ASN A 149 -27.78 24.61 8.29
N LYS A 150 -26.47 24.36 8.28
CA LYS A 150 -25.58 24.48 7.12
C LYS A 150 -24.89 23.13 6.96
N ILE A 151 -25.02 22.49 5.81
CA ILE A 151 -24.60 21.11 5.58
C ILE A 151 -23.67 21.03 4.39
N ILE A 152 -22.48 20.48 4.65
CA ILE A 152 -21.46 20.22 3.64
C ILE A 152 -21.36 18.71 3.43
N LEU A 153 -21.45 18.25 2.19
CA LEU A 153 -21.04 16.91 1.79
C LEU A 153 -19.61 16.99 1.27
N THR A 154 -18.70 16.23 1.87
CA THR A 154 -17.41 15.91 1.24
C THR A 154 -17.52 14.52 0.62
N SER A 155 -17.18 14.37 -0.65
CA SER A 155 -17.32 13.09 -1.35
C SER A 155 -16.11 12.73 -2.20
N HIS A 156 -15.98 11.44 -2.51
CA HIS A 156 -14.98 10.94 -3.43
C HIS A 156 -15.57 9.86 -4.37
N LEU A 157 -16.42 10.26 -5.31
CA LEU A 157 -17.23 9.32 -6.13
C LEU A 157 -16.61 8.93 -7.49
N GLN A 158 -15.36 9.34 -7.77
CA GLN A 158 -14.61 9.03 -9.02
C GLN A 158 -15.05 9.78 -10.28
N GLN A 159 -16.30 10.26 -10.36
CA GLN A 159 -16.85 11.04 -11.47
C GLN A 159 -17.78 12.12 -10.95
N ILE A 160 -17.54 13.40 -11.28
CA ILE A 160 -18.31 14.54 -10.75
C ILE A 160 -19.81 14.49 -11.12
N ALA A 161 -20.15 13.77 -12.19
CA ALA A 161 -21.54 13.53 -12.58
C ALA A 161 -22.34 12.81 -11.48
N LEU A 162 -21.68 11.96 -10.67
CA LEU A 162 -22.31 11.25 -9.56
C LEU A 162 -22.65 12.22 -8.42
N GLU A 163 -21.76 13.15 -8.07
CA GLU A 163 -22.09 14.22 -7.13
C GLU A 163 -23.26 15.10 -7.62
N LYS A 164 -23.31 15.41 -8.91
CA LYS A 164 -24.41 16.19 -9.51
C LYS A 164 -25.75 15.46 -9.44
N GLU A 165 -25.77 14.15 -9.70
CA GLU A 165 -26.96 13.31 -9.54
C GLU A 165 -27.37 13.21 -8.06
N LEU A 166 -26.40 12.94 -7.17
CA LEU A 166 -26.63 12.79 -5.74
C LEU A 166 -27.23 14.05 -5.10
N ALA A 167 -26.78 15.24 -5.53
CA ALA A 167 -27.32 16.52 -5.06
C ALA A 167 -28.86 16.56 -5.15
N GLY A 168 -29.43 16.14 -6.29
CA GLY A 168 -30.87 16.14 -6.52
C GLY A 168 -31.67 15.07 -5.75
N LEU A 169 -30.99 14.19 -5.02
CA LEU A 169 -31.59 13.11 -4.21
C LEU A 169 -31.53 13.38 -2.71
N LEU A 170 -30.65 14.28 -2.27
CA LEU A 170 -30.51 14.71 -0.88
C LEU A 170 -31.40 15.92 -0.61
N ASN A 171 -31.79 16.11 0.65
CA ASN A 171 -32.54 17.29 1.11
C ASN A 171 -31.78 17.94 2.27
N GLY A 172 -31.53 19.24 2.15
CA GLY A 172 -30.82 20.05 3.15
C GLY A 172 -29.29 20.00 3.02
N VAL A 173 -28.74 19.65 1.87
CA VAL A 173 -27.30 19.83 1.56
C VAL A 173 -27.10 21.17 0.88
N ASP A 174 -26.08 21.94 1.27
CA ASP A 174 -25.82 23.27 0.70
C ASP A 174 -24.58 23.27 -0.21
N ILE A 175 -23.55 22.53 0.19
CA ILE A 175 -22.26 22.50 -0.52
C ILE A 175 -21.81 21.05 -0.69
N ILE A 176 -21.37 20.70 -1.89
CA ILE A 176 -20.70 19.42 -2.17
C ILE A 176 -19.26 19.71 -2.59
N ILE A 177 -18.31 19.20 -1.82
CA ILE A 177 -16.88 19.21 -2.16
C ILE A 177 -16.55 17.88 -2.81
N ALA A 178 -16.50 17.86 -4.14
CA ALA A 178 -16.39 16.66 -4.96
C ALA A 178 -14.92 16.26 -5.20
N GLY A 179 -14.65 14.95 -5.10
CA GLY A 179 -13.32 14.36 -5.28
C GLY A 179 -13.30 13.11 -6.15
N GLY A 180 -12.12 12.73 -6.62
CA GLY A 180 -11.86 11.48 -7.35
C GLY A 180 -11.99 11.57 -8.88
N SER A 181 -12.74 12.54 -9.39
CA SER A 181 -12.80 12.83 -10.83
C SER A 181 -11.60 13.62 -11.33
N ASN A 182 -10.98 14.43 -10.46
CA ASN A 182 -9.99 15.46 -10.80
C ASN A 182 -10.56 16.56 -11.73
N THR A 183 -11.85 16.87 -11.59
CA THR A 183 -12.48 17.89 -12.45
C THR A 183 -11.94 19.27 -12.08
N LEU A 184 -11.14 19.87 -12.96
CA LEU A 184 -10.74 21.27 -12.84
C LEU A 184 -11.93 22.18 -13.16
N GLN A 185 -12.49 22.79 -12.12
CA GLN A 185 -13.46 23.87 -12.28
C GLN A 185 -12.75 25.21 -12.16
N ALA A 186 -12.99 26.12 -13.10
CA ALA A 186 -12.45 27.47 -13.07
C ALA A 186 -13.33 28.43 -13.88
N ASP A 187 -13.24 29.72 -13.59
CA ASP A 187 -13.89 30.76 -14.39
C ASP A 187 -12.88 31.59 -15.21
N ALA A 188 -13.31 32.73 -15.77
CA ALA A 188 -12.46 33.56 -16.63
C ALA A 188 -11.50 34.47 -15.83
N GLN A 189 -11.62 34.50 -14.51
CA GLN A 189 -10.87 35.33 -13.57
C GLN A 189 -9.75 34.50 -12.95
N ASP A 190 -9.91 33.18 -12.91
CA ASP A 190 -8.92 32.22 -12.45
C ASP A 190 -7.74 32.09 -13.41
N ARG A 191 -6.52 32.12 -12.85
CA ARG A 191 -5.30 31.77 -13.60
C ARG A 191 -5.08 30.27 -13.53
N LEU A 192 -5.03 29.64 -14.70
CA LEU A 192 -4.62 28.24 -14.83
C LEU A 192 -3.09 28.13 -15.00
N ARG A 193 -2.56 26.96 -14.66
CA ARG A 193 -1.19 26.56 -14.98
C ARG A 193 -1.06 26.34 -16.49
N ASP A 194 0.15 26.48 -16.99
CA ASP A 194 0.43 26.22 -18.40
C ASP A 194 0.10 24.75 -18.72
N GLY A 195 -0.68 24.52 -19.77
CA GLY A 195 -1.16 23.18 -20.13
C GLY A 195 -2.61 22.91 -19.77
N ASP A 196 -3.11 23.57 -18.72
CA ASP A 196 -4.39 23.19 -18.13
C ASP A 196 -5.59 23.88 -18.78
N GLU A 197 -6.68 23.13 -18.91
CA GLU A 197 -7.97 23.64 -19.35
C GLU A 197 -9.05 23.28 -18.31
N ALA A 198 -9.90 24.25 -17.98
CA ALA A 198 -11.03 24.00 -17.09
C ALA A 198 -12.11 23.18 -17.79
N ALA A 199 -12.58 22.13 -17.13
CA ALA A 199 -13.65 21.27 -17.62
C ALA A 199 -15.02 21.94 -17.54
N GLU A 200 -15.22 22.77 -16.51
CA GLU A 200 -16.45 23.57 -16.32
C GLU A 200 -16.23 24.77 -15.39
N GLY A 201 -17.28 25.58 -15.19
CA GLY A 201 -17.25 26.77 -14.33
C GLY A 201 -17.20 26.46 -12.83
N TYR A 202 -16.56 27.35 -12.05
CA TYR A 202 -16.50 27.27 -10.59
C TYR A 202 -17.47 28.26 -9.92
N PRO A 203 -18.34 27.83 -8.98
CA PRO A 203 -18.79 26.45 -8.75
C PRO A 203 -19.83 26.02 -9.80
N PHE A 204 -20.15 24.72 -9.82
CA PHE A 204 -21.36 24.23 -10.48
C PHE A 204 -22.57 24.42 -9.56
N LEU A 205 -23.58 25.17 -9.99
CA LEU A 205 -24.81 25.43 -9.22
C LEU A 205 -25.96 24.51 -9.65
N THR A 206 -26.65 23.93 -8.68
CA THR A 206 -27.84 23.08 -8.87
C THR A 206 -28.79 23.23 -7.68
N THR A 207 -29.81 22.37 -7.56
CA THR A 207 -30.70 22.33 -6.41
C THR A 207 -30.78 20.95 -5.78
N ASP A 208 -31.06 20.91 -4.48
CA ASP A 208 -31.36 19.69 -3.74
C ASP A 208 -32.79 19.16 -4.05
N ALA A 209 -33.20 18.05 -3.43
CA ALA A 209 -34.55 17.50 -3.57
C ALA A 209 -35.66 18.39 -2.97
N GLY A 210 -35.30 19.33 -2.08
CA GLY A 210 -36.18 20.35 -1.50
C GLY A 210 -36.35 21.58 -2.39
N GLY A 211 -35.47 21.76 -3.39
CA GLY A 211 -35.41 22.92 -4.27
C GLY A 211 -34.55 24.07 -3.73
N ASN A 212 -33.70 23.82 -2.72
CA ASN A 212 -32.72 24.78 -2.22
C ASN A 212 -31.47 24.78 -3.10
N ASP A 213 -30.76 25.90 -3.19
CA ASP A 213 -29.54 26.03 -3.98
C ASP A 213 -28.39 25.18 -3.40
N VAL A 214 -27.63 24.55 -4.29
CA VAL A 214 -26.46 23.73 -3.96
C VAL A 214 -25.27 24.14 -4.81
N ALA A 215 -24.12 24.39 -4.17
CA ALA A 215 -22.85 24.61 -4.85
C ALA A 215 -21.99 23.35 -4.83
N ILE A 216 -21.59 22.87 -6.01
CA ILE A 216 -20.65 21.75 -6.18
C ILE A 216 -19.30 22.30 -6.63
N VAL A 217 -18.26 22.01 -5.85
CA VAL A 217 -16.88 22.44 -6.12
C VAL A 217 -15.94 21.26 -6.29
N SER A 218 -15.01 21.38 -7.24
CA SER A 218 -13.90 20.43 -7.42
C SER A 218 -12.67 21.15 -7.96
N THR A 219 -11.51 20.53 -7.74
CA THR A 219 -10.25 20.93 -8.35
C THR A 219 -9.55 19.71 -8.93
N ASP A 220 -8.56 19.94 -9.79
CA ASP A 220 -7.68 18.89 -10.25
C ASP A 220 -6.89 18.23 -9.09
N GLY A 221 -6.31 17.07 -9.38
CA GLY A 221 -5.55 16.24 -8.45
C GLY A 221 -4.22 16.86 -8.02
N GLU A 222 -3.44 16.05 -7.28
CA GLU A 222 -2.05 16.38 -6.88
C GLU A 222 -1.81 17.72 -6.17
N TYR A 223 -2.88 18.36 -5.68
CA TYR A 223 -2.83 19.71 -5.13
C TYR A 223 -2.35 20.75 -6.14
N SER A 224 -2.54 20.51 -7.44
CA SER A 224 -2.20 21.46 -8.51
C SER A 224 -2.95 22.80 -8.34
N TYR A 225 -4.13 22.74 -7.73
CA TYR A 225 -4.95 23.90 -7.38
C TYR A 225 -5.50 23.84 -5.95
N LEU A 226 -5.85 25.01 -5.43
CA LEU A 226 -6.61 25.20 -4.19
C LEU A 226 -7.94 25.88 -4.53
N GLY A 227 -9.06 25.21 -4.30
CA GLY A 227 -10.39 25.80 -4.44
C GLY A 227 -10.74 26.69 -3.25
N ARG A 228 -11.26 27.90 -3.52
CA ARG A 228 -11.79 28.83 -2.51
C ARG A 228 -13.24 29.14 -2.86
N LEU A 229 -14.17 28.82 -1.98
CA LEU A 229 -15.58 29.17 -2.10
C LEU A 229 -15.97 30.09 -0.94
N VAL A 230 -16.43 31.30 -1.26
CA VAL A 230 -16.95 32.26 -0.29
C VAL A 230 -18.44 32.46 -0.57
N VAL A 231 -19.26 32.14 0.43
CA VAL A 231 -20.72 32.12 0.35
C VAL A 231 -21.33 32.80 1.56
N GLU A 232 -22.55 33.29 1.39
CA GLU A 232 -23.44 33.71 2.46
C GLU A 232 -24.62 32.72 2.59
N PHE A 233 -25.12 32.59 3.80
CA PHE A 233 -26.30 31.80 4.14
C PHE A 233 -27.40 32.72 4.69
N ASP A 234 -28.65 32.37 4.45
CA ASP A 234 -29.79 33.09 5.04
C ASP A 234 -30.01 32.72 6.52
N GLU A 235 -31.04 33.31 7.14
CA GLU A 235 -31.38 33.07 8.56
C GLU A 235 -31.84 31.62 8.83
N ASP A 236 -32.37 30.93 7.82
CA ASP A 236 -32.81 29.55 7.91
C ASP A 236 -31.64 28.57 7.65
N GLY A 237 -30.51 29.07 7.16
CA GLY A 237 -29.30 28.31 6.87
C GLY A 237 -29.16 27.88 5.42
N ASN A 238 -30.02 28.36 4.51
CA ASN A 238 -29.93 28.02 3.10
C ASN A 238 -28.83 28.85 2.41
N LEU A 239 -28.11 28.23 1.49
CA LEU A 239 -27.15 28.90 0.61
C LEU A 239 -27.82 30.04 -0.19
N ILE A 240 -27.19 31.22 -0.22
CA ILE A 240 -27.56 32.31 -1.12
C ILE A 240 -26.63 32.24 -2.33
N ALA A 241 -27.06 31.59 -3.42
CA ALA A 241 -26.19 31.38 -4.59
C ALA A 241 -25.67 32.70 -5.19
N GLU A 242 -26.46 33.77 -5.18
CA GLU A 242 -26.06 35.08 -5.70
C GLU A 242 -25.01 35.81 -4.84
N SER A 243 -24.70 35.30 -3.65
CA SER A 243 -23.63 35.85 -2.80
C SER A 243 -22.22 35.47 -3.27
N ILE A 244 -22.11 34.49 -4.16
CA ILE A 244 -20.82 33.98 -4.64
C ILE A 244 -20.18 35.02 -5.56
N ASP A 245 -19.13 35.64 -5.06
CA ASP A 245 -18.32 36.62 -5.80
C ASP A 245 -17.17 35.90 -6.54
N GLU A 246 -17.24 35.84 -7.87
CA GLU A 246 -16.20 35.29 -8.79
C GLU A 246 -14.82 35.96 -8.65
N THR A 247 -14.73 37.15 -8.04
CA THR A 247 -13.42 37.79 -7.79
C THR A 247 -12.74 37.25 -6.54
N VAL A 248 -13.49 36.55 -5.70
CA VAL A 248 -13.01 35.96 -4.45
C VAL A 248 -13.13 34.43 -4.50
N SER A 249 -14.19 33.87 -5.06
CA SER A 249 -14.37 32.44 -5.22
C SER A 249 -13.77 31.98 -6.55
N GLY A 250 -13.07 30.86 -6.54
CA GLY A 250 -12.39 30.35 -7.73
C GLY A 250 -11.34 29.30 -7.39
N THR A 251 -10.60 28.89 -8.41
CA THR A 251 -9.48 27.94 -8.27
C THR A 251 -8.14 28.65 -8.37
N PHE A 252 -7.26 28.38 -7.39
CA PHE A 252 -5.96 29.05 -7.28
C PHE A 252 -4.85 28.06 -7.59
N ALA A 253 -4.13 28.26 -8.69
CA ALA A 253 -2.96 27.47 -9.03
C ALA A 253 -1.92 27.55 -7.91
N THR A 254 -1.40 26.41 -7.46
CA THR A 254 -0.44 26.32 -6.34
C THR A 254 1.02 26.36 -6.80
N ASP A 255 1.28 26.92 -7.99
CA ASP A 255 2.64 27.16 -8.49
C ASP A 255 3.26 28.42 -7.83
N GLU A 256 4.51 28.74 -8.17
CA GLU A 256 5.21 29.91 -7.64
C GLU A 256 4.42 31.21 -7.85
N GLN A 257 3.89 31.44 -9.06
CA GLN A 257 3.16 32.66 -9.36
C GLN A 257 1.87 32.77 -8.54
N GLY A 258 1.15 31.67 -8.35
CA GLY A 258 -0.08 31.67 -7.55
C GLY A 258 0.19 31.96 -6.07
N VAL A 259 1.30 31.46 -5.52
CA VAL A 259 1.73 31.81 -4.16
C VAL A 259 2.03 33.31 -4.07
N LEU A 260 2.75 33.88 -5.03
CA LEU A 260 3.04 35.33 -5.06
C LEU A 260 1.76 36.16 -5.19
N ASP A 261 0.83 35.76 -6.05
CA ASP A 261 -0.44 36.45 -6.28
C ASP A 261 -1.30 36.48 -5.01
N VAL A 262 -1.41 35.35 -4.32
CA VAL A 262 -2.24 35.22 -3.10
C VAL A 262 -1.60 35.92 -1.89
N THR A 263 -0.26 35.88 -1.78
CA THR A 263 0.45 36.48 -0.63
C THR A 263 0.78 37.96 -0.83
N GLY A 264 0.85 38.42 -2.09
CA GLY A 264 1.36 39.74 -2.46
C GLY A 264 2.86 39.92 -2.21
N ALA A 265 3.60 38.84 -1.97
CA ALA A 265 5.05 38.86 -1.77
C ALA A 265 5.78 39.13 -3.10
N ALA A 266 6.98 39.72 -3.05
CA ALA A 266 7.77 39.95 -4.26
C ALA A 266 8.59 38.72 -4.68
N THR A 267 8.85 37.80 -3.75
CA THR A 267 9.59 36.55 -3.97
C THR A 267 9.00 35.41 -3.13
N LEU A 268 9.29 34.17 -3.54
CA LEU A 268 8.84 32.98 -2.80
C LEU A 268 9.44 32.95 -1.38
N ASP A 269 10.72 33.31 -1.24
CA ASP A 269 11.36 33.46 0.07
C ASP A 269 10.59 34.43 0.98
N GLU A 270 10.13 35.57 0.46
CA GLU A 270 9.34 36.52 1.25
C GLU A 270 7.97 35.95 1.63
N ALA A 271 7.32 35.21 0.73
CA ALA A 271 6.06 34.53 1.00
C ALA A 271 6.20 33.47 2.10
N ILE A 272 7.26 32.65 2.02
CA ILE A 272 7.52 31.58 2.99
C ILE A 272 7.91 32.15 4.36
N ASN A 273 8.88 33.07 4.39
CA ASN A 273 9.31 33.73 5.64
C ASN A 273 8.18 34.55 6.29
N GLY A 274 7.17 34.95 5.52
CA GLY A 274 5.97 35.62 6.00
C GLY A 274 5.01 34.72 6.78
N SER A 275 5.19 33.40 6.75
CA SER A 275 4.27 32.42 7.34
C SER A 275 5.02 31.26 8.00
N LEU A 276 4.92 31.15 9.33
CA LEU A 276 5.46 29.99 10.07
C LEU A 276 4.91 28.65 9.53
N LYS A 277 3.68 28.63 9.00
CA LYS A 277 3.13 27.42 8.38
C LYS A 277 3.83 27.08 7.07
N ALA A 278 4.19 28.10 6.28
CA ALA A 278 4.92 27.89 5.04
C ALA A 278 6.36 27.43 5.32
N ASP A 279 7.01 27.98 6.35
CA ASP A 279 8.34 27.54 6.83
C ASP A 279 8.34 26.05 7.21
N ILE A 280 7.33 25.59 7.96
CA ILE A 280 7.17 24.16 8.30
C ILE A 280 6.94 23.31 7.03
N VAL A 281 6.15 23.80 6.08
CA VAL A 281 5.92 23.09 4.82
C VAL A 281 7.21 22.99 4.01
N GLU A 282 8.00 24.07 3.93
CA GLU A 282 9.30 24.10 3.24
C GLU A 282 10.28 23.10 3.83
N ASP A 283 10.38 23.01 5.17
CA ASP A 283 11.21 22.03 5.86
C ASP A 283 10.82 20.59 5.49
N LEU A 284 9.52 20.28 5.49
CA LEU A 284 9.01 18.96 5.13
C LEU A 284 9.26 18.64 3.65
N THR A 285 8.95 19.57 2.75
CA THR A 285 9.14 19.36 1.30
C THR A 285 10.61 19.25 0.94
N SER A 286 11.50 19.98 1.62
CA SER A 286 12.96 19.90 1.40
C SER A 286 13.51 18.52 1.79
N ALA A 287 13.00 17.93 2.87
CA ALA A 287 13.37 16.57 3.27
C ALA A 287 12.91 15.53 2.22
N VAL A 288 11.68 15.66 1.72
CA VAL A 288 11.14 14.80 0.65
C VAL A 288 11.90 15.00 -0.66
N GLN A 289 12.29 16.24 -0.99
CA GLN A 289 13.05 16.57 -2.21
C GLN A 289 14.35 15.77 -2.31
N THR A 290 15.02 15.50 -1.18
CA THR A 290 16.24 14.68 -1.18
C THR A 290 15.99 13.25 -1.68
N ILE A 291 14.81 12.69 -1.37
CA ILE A 291 14.40 11.35 -1.84
C ILE A 291 14.02 11.40 -3.33
N VAL A 292 13.29 12.45 -3.72
CA VAL A 292 12.88 12.71 -5.11
C VAL A 292 14.11 12.85 -6.02
N ASP A 293 15.08 13.69 -5.64
CA ASP A 293 16.32 13.91 -6.38
C ASP A 293 17.13 12.61 -6.57
N ALA A 294 17.11 11.72 -5.56
CA ALA A 294 17.82 10.45 -5.62
C ALA A 294 17.17 9.49 -6.63
N ALA A 295 15.85 9.46 -6.72
CA ALA A 295 15.11 8.68 -7.73
C ALA A 295 15.28 9.28 -9.13
N ASP A 296 15.18 10.61 -9.26
CA ASP A 296 15.32 11.33 -10.52
C ASP A 296 16.70 11.12 -11.17
N ALA A 297 17.75 11.02 -10.35
CA ALA A 297 19.11 10.77 -10.81
C ALA A 297 19.32 9.37 -11.45
N ILE A 298 18.41 8.42 -11.27
CA ILE A 298 18.50 7.07 -11.82
C ILE A 298 17.82 7.02 -13.19
N ALA A 299 18.60 7.15 -14.27
CA ALA A 299 18.10 7.06 -15.63
C ALA A 299 17.93 5.61 -16.11
N PHE A 300 16.74 5.29 -16.62
CA PHE A 300 16.42 4.02 -17.29
C PHE A 300 16.51 4.11 -18.82
N GLY A 301 16.39 5.31 -19.39
CA GLY A 301 16.46 5.51 -20.83
C GLY A 301 16.32 6.97 -21.22
N ASN A 302 16.06 7.20 -22.50
CA ASN A 302 15.76 8.51 -23.06
C ASN A 302 14.44 8.41 -23.84
N HIS A 303 13.71 9.52 -23.94
CA HIS A 303 12.56 9.65 -24.81
C HIS A 303 12.61 11.01 -25.51
N ASP A 304 12.31 11.00 -26.81
CA ASP A 304 12.26 12.24 -27.62
C ASP A 304 10.83 12.77 -27.72
N VAL A 305 9.84 12.05 -27.17
CA VAL A 305 8.42 12.40 -27.25
C VAL A 305 7.77 12.57 -25.90
N PHE A 306 6.79 13.48 -25.80
CA PHE A 306 5.88 13.55 -24.66
C PHE A 306 5.13 12.21 -24.54
N LEU A 307 5.14 11.62 -23.35
CA LEU A 307 4.46 10.35 -23.07
C LEU A 307 3.16 10.64 -22.32
N ASP A 308 2.05 10.64 -23.06
CA ASP A 308 0.75 11.10 -22.57
C ASP A 308 0.14 10.14 -21.56
N GLY A 309 0.27 10.44 -20.27
CA GLY A 309 -0.31 9.69 -19.17
C GLY A 309 -1.57 10.33 -18.59
N ARG A 310 -2.08 11.39 -19.22
CA ARG A 310 -3.20 12.17 -18.69
C ARG A 310 -4.46 11.34 -18.62
N ARG A 311 -5.27 11.61 -17.59
CA ARG A 311 -6.43 10.79 -17.21
C ARG A 311 -7.45 10.71 -18.34
N GLU A 312 -7.74 11.83 -18.98
CA GLU A 312 -8.67 11.97 -20.08
C GLU A 312 -8.23 11.17 -21.30
N THR A 313 -6.92 11.06 -21.58
CA THR A 313 -6.40 10.26 -22.68
C THR A 313 -6.38 8.77 -22.31
N VAL A 314 -5.61 8.38 -21.29
CA VAL A 314 -5.33 6.95 -21.00
C VAL A 314 -6.57 6.15 -20.59
N ARG A 315 -7.68 6.82 -20.27
CA ARG A 315 -8.95 6.19 -19.85
C ARG A 315 -10.08 6.31 -20.86
N THR A 316 -9.85 6.88 -22.03
CA THR A 316 -10.89 7.02 -23.07
C THR A 316 -10.39 6.64 -24.46
N GLU A 317 -9.08 6.75 -24.72
CA GLU A 317 -8.49 6.50 -26.03
C GLU A 317 -7.06 5.93 -25.96
N GLU A 318 -6.46 5.68 -27.13
CA GLU A 318 -5.09 5.20 -27.25
C GLU A 318 -4.11 6.29 -26.78
N SER A 319 -3.15 5.91 -25.92
CA SER A 319 -2.05 6.76 -25.51
C SER A 319 -0.71 6.11 -25.84
N ASN A 320 0.30 6.93 -26.19
CA ASN A 320 1.64 6.42 -26.44
C ASN A 320 2.36 5.90 -25.16
N LEU A 321 2.08 6.44 -23.97
CA LEU A 321 2.52 5.87 -22.70
C LEU A 321 1.78 4.57 -22.39
N GLY A 322 0.49 4.51 -22.72
CA GLY A 322 -0.31 3.29 -22.70
C GLY A 322 0.33 2.17 -23.52
N ASN A 323 0.66 2.47 -24.78
CA ASN A 323 1.35 1.56 -25.70
C ASN A 323 2.70 1.12 -25.15
N LEU A 324 3.55 2.07 -24.72
CA LEU A 324 4.88 1.77 -24.18
C LEU A 324 4.82 0.79 -23.01
N THR A 325 3.91 1.03 -22.05
CA THR A 325 3.80 0.17 -20.86
C THR A 325 3.16 -1.18 -21.18
N ALA A 326 2.20 -1.23 -22.10
CA ALA A 326 1.61 -2.48 -22.54
C ALA A 326 2.63 -3.35 -23.32
N ASP A 327 3.45 -2.75 -24.17
CA ASP A 327 4.53 -3.43 -24.89
C ASP A 327 5.63 -3.91 -23.94
N ALA A 328 6.00 -3.12 -22.92
CA ALA A 328 6.96 -3.53 -21.89
C ALA A 328 6.46 -4.75 -21.09
N ASN A 329 5.17 -4.76 -20.72
CA ASN A 329 4.55 -5.92 -20.08
C ASN A 329 4.62 -7.17 -20.97
N LEU A 330 4.34 -7.00 -22.27
CA LEU A 330 4.37 -8.09 -23.24
C LEU A 330 5.76 -8.66 -23.43
N ASP A 331 6.78 -7.80 -23.52
CA ASP A 331 8.19 -8.21 -23.63
C ASP A 331 8.63 -9.01 -22.40
N ALA A 332 8.35 -8.51 -21.20
CA ALA A 332 8.63 -9.20 -19.95
C ALA A 332 7.93 -10.57 -19.87
N ALA A 333 6.64 -10.62 -20.23
CA ALA A 333 5.87 -11.85 -20.24
C ALA A 333 6.39 -12.86 -21.26
N ARG A 334 6.75 -12.43 -22.47
CA ARG A 334 7.34 -13.30 -23.51
C ARG A 334 8.72 -13.81 -23.15
N GLY A 335 9.47 -13.08 -22.33
CA GLY A 335 10.70 -13.56 -21.69
C GLY A 335 10.48 -14.80 -20.81
N ALA A 336 9.30 -14.92 -20.19
CA ALA A 336 8.91 -16.06 -19.36
C ALA A 336 8.13 -17.14 -20.15
N ASP A 337 7.21 -16.73 -21.02
CA ASP A 337 6.40 -17.57 -21.88
C ASP A 337 6.17 -16.93 -23.26
N ALA A 338 6.89 -17.44 -24.26
CA ALA A 338 6.80 -16.95 -25.63
C ALA A 338 5.41 -17.15 -26.27
N ALA A 339 4.51 -17.93 -25.65
CA ALA A 339 3.14 -18.13 -26.14
C ALA A 339 2.19 -16.98 -25.79
N VAL A 340 2.62 -15.98 -25.01
CA VAL A 340 1.80 -14.79 -24.70
C VAL A 340 1.61 -13.95 -25.96
N MET A 341 0.35 -13.73 -26.32
CA MET A 341 -0.04 -13.10 -27.58
C MET A 341 -0.23 -11.60 -27.44
N VAL A 342 -0.93 -11.17 -26.38
CA VAL A 342 -1.37 -9.78 -26.20
C VAL A 342 -1.08 -9.27 -24.78
N SER A 343 -1.05 -7.95 -24.64
CA SER A 343 -0.98 -7.28 -23.33
C SER A 343 -2.22 -6.41 -23.14
N PHE A 344 -2.88 -6.56 -22.00
CA PHE A 344 -4.07 -5.81 -21.61
C PHE A 344 -3.78 -5.11 -20.29
N LYS A 345 -3.84 -3.78 -20.28
CA LYS A 345 -3.53 -2.96 -19.10
C LYS A 345 -4.63 -1.95 -18.90
N ASN A 346 -5.16 -1.81 -17.70
CA ASN A 346 -6.15 -0.76 -17.45
C ASN A 346 -5.48 0.63 -17.36
N GLY A 347 -6.08 1.65 -17.95
CA GLY A 347 -5.62 3.04 -17.95
C GLY A 347 -5.59 3.65 -16.55
N GLY A 348 -6.43 3.17 -15.63
CA GLY A 348 -6.35 3.53 -14.21
C GLY A 348 -5.02 3.16 -13.54
N GLY A 349 -4.23 2.25 -14.12
CA GLY A 349 -2.89 1.91 -13.66
C GLY A 349 -1.79 2.87 -14.13
N ILE A 350 -2.12 3.86 -14.98
CA ILE A 350 -1.23 4.93 -15.45
C ILE A 350 -1.71 6.22 -14.79
N ARG A 351 -0.80 6.91 -14.08
CA ARG A 351 -1.19 7.92 -13.09
C ARG A 351 -0.86 9.35 -13.48
N VAL A 352 0.17 9.54 -14.30
CA VAL A 352 0.62 10.82 -14.81
C VAL A 352 1.45 10.57 -16.07
N GLU A 353 1.59 11.61 -16.88
CA GLU A 353 2.46 11.74 -18.04
C GLU A 353 3.95 11.77 -17.68
N ILE A 354 4.80 11.60 -18.71
CA ILE A 354 6.26 11.75 -18.61
C ILE A 354 6.72 12.73 -19.68
N GLY A 355 7.54 13.71 -19.29
CA GLY A 355 7.88 14.87 -20.11
C GLY A 355 6.95 16.06 -19.87
N SER A 356 7.35 17.23 -20.40
CA SER A 356 6.60 18.47 -20.25
C SER A 356 5.75 18.76 -21.48
N ALA A 357 4.42 18.76 -21.32
CA ALA A 357 3.50 19.33 -22.30
C ALA A 357 3.43 20.85 -22.09
N THR A 358 4.46 21.62 -22.47
CA THR A 358 4.25 23.07 -22.57
C THR A 358 3.25 23.31 -23.71
N ASN A 359 2.25 24.18 -23.49
CA ASN A 359 1.23 24.59 -24.47
C ASN A 359 1.79 25.22 -25.77
N GLU A 360 3.11 25.23 -25.96
CA GLU A 360 3.79 25.60 -27.21
C GLU A 360 3.95 24.43 -28.21
N GLY A 361 3.27 23.29 -27.98
CA GLY A 361 3.07 22.28 -29.03
C GLY A 361 4.33 21.53 -29.43
N THR A 362 5.20 21.23 -28.47
CA THR A 362 6.26 20.26 -28.69
C THR A 362 5.81 18.93 -28.10
N ASP A 363 5.54 17.95 -28.97
CA ASP A 363 5.59 16.52 -28.66
C ASP A 363 7.03 16.11 -28.25
N GLU A 364 7.78 16.95 -27.53
CA GLU A 364 9.19 16.75 -27.19
C GLU A 364 9.27 16.16 -25.77
N GLY A 365 10.03 15.08 -25.64
CA GLY A 365 10.41 14.56 -24.33
C GLY A 365 11.34 15.52 -23.60
N ASP A 366 11.42 15.42 -22.28
CA ASP A 366 12.46 16.11 -21.48
C ASP A 366 13.84 15.42 -21.63
N GLY A 367 13.87 14.29 -22.35
CA GLY A 367 15.05 13.60 -22.83
C GLY A 367 15.50 12.45 -21.95
N ILE A 368 15.02 12.31 -20.71
CA ILE A 368 15.48 11.26 -19.79
C ILE A 368 14.27 10.59 -19.15
N LEU A 369 14.19 9.26 -19.28
CA LEU A 369 13.25 8.46 -18.51
C LEU A 369 13.93 8.07 -17.19
N SER A 370 13.53 8.68 -16.08
CA SER A 370 14.08 8.43 -14.74
C SER A 370 13.30 7.37 -13.95
N GLN A 371 13.84 6.95 -12.81
CA GLN A 371 13.10 6.13 -11.85
C GLN A 371 11.92 6.89 -11.25
N LEU A 372 12.06 8.20 -11.02
CA LEU A 372 10.99 9.04 -10.53
C LEU A 372 9.80 9.04 -11.49
N ASP A 373 10.04 9.16 -12.80
CA ASP A 373 9.00 9.14 -13.84
C ASP A 373 8.24 7.82 -13.84
N VAL A 374 8.96 6.70 -13.75
CA VAL A 374 8.36 5.36 -13.69
C VAL A 374 7.55 5.18 -12.41
N GLN A 375 8.08 5.60 -11.26
CA GLN A 375 7.39 5.50 -9.97
C GLN A 375 6.14 6.38 -9.93
N ASN A 376 6.22 7.60 -10.46
CA ASN A 376 5.10 8.52 -10.54
C ASN A 376 4.03 8.04 -11.53
N SER A 377 4.42 7.47 -12.67
CA SER A 377 3.48 7.00 -13.68
C SER A 377 2.82 5.66 -13.29
N LEU A 378 3.56 4.77 -12.62
CA LEU A 378 3.17 3.38 -12.31
C LEU A 378 3.18 3.09 -10.80
N ARG A 379 2.55 3.95 -10.00
CA ARG A 379 2.63 4.01 -8.52
C ARG A 379 2.28 2.74 -7.74
N PHE A 380 1.46 1.85 -8.32
CA PHE A 380 0.89 0.72 -7.57
C PHE A 380 1.81 -0.50 -7.48
N ASN A 381 2.95 -0.50 -8.19
CA ASN A 381 3.90 -1.62 -8.21
C ASN A 381 3.22 -2.99 -8.45
N ASN A 382 2.17 -3.01 -9.28
CA ASN A 382 1.39 -4.20 -9.57
C ASN A 382 2.27 -5.27 -10.23
N GLY A 383 1.98 -6.54 -9.93
CA GLY A 383 2.70 -7.66 -10.54
C GLY A 383 2.29 -7.84 -12.00
N LEU A 384 3.01 -8.67 -12.75
CA LEU A 384 2.54 -9.16 -14.04
C LEU A 384 2.03 -10.60 -13.87
N VAL A 385 0.83 -10.86 -14.36
CA VAL A 385 0.26 -12.20 -14.44
C VAL A 385 -0.05 -12.54 -15.89
N THR A 386 0.27 -13.79 -16.27
CA THR A 386 -0.17 -14.35 -17.54
C THR A 386 -1.43 -15.19 -17.34
N ALA A 387 -2.39 -15.01 -18.23
CA ALA A 387 -3.66 -15.73 -18.21
C ALA A 387 -4.00 -16.25 -19.61
N SER A 388 -4.69 -17.39 -19.65
CA SER A 388 -5.28 -17.94 -20.87
C SER A 388 -6.79 -17.79 -20.78
N VAL A 389 -7.38 -16.95 -21.62
CA VAL A 389 -8.83 -16.70 -21.66
C VAL A 389 -9.43 -17.25 -22.94
N SER A 390 -10.71 -17.64 -22.92
CA SER A 390 -11.43 -17.94 -24.17
C SER A 390 -11.58 -16.70 -25.04
N LYS A 391 -11.84 -16.86 -26.33
CA LYS A 391 -12.15 -15.71 -27.22
C LYS A 391 -13.39 -14.94 -26.77
N GLU A 392 -14.38 -15.66 -26.22
CA GLU A 392 -15.57 -15.07 -25.60
C GLU A 392 -15.20 -14.26 -24.34
N GLY A 393 -14.34 -14.81 -23.48
CA GLY A 393 -13.84 -14.11 -22.29
C GLY A 393 -13.02 -12.87 -22.65
N PHE A 394 -12.19 -12.94 -23.70
CA PHE A 394 -11.44 -11.78 -24.19
C PHE A 394 -12.38 -10.68 -24.70
N LEU A 395 -13.43 -11.03 -25.45
CA LEU A 395 -14.44 -10.05 -25.88
C LEU A 395 -15.18 -9.44 -24.68
N MET A 396 -15.55 -10.25 -23.68
CA MET A 396 -16.20 -9.77 -22.45
C MET A 396 -15.33 -8.76 -21.69
N LEU A 397 -14.02 -8.99 -21.61
CA LEU A 397 -13.06 -8.05 -21.00
C LEU A 397 -12.98 -6.73 -21.77
N LEU A 398 -13.00 -6.78 -23.11
CA LEU A 398 -13.00 -5.59 -23.94
C LEU A 398 -14.31 -4.80 -23.79
N GLU A 399 -15.46 -5.47 -23.86
CA GLU A 399 -16.78 -4.84 -23.61
C GLU A 399 -16.85 -4.22 -22.22
N HIS A 400 -16.33 -4.92 -21.20
CA HIS A 400 -16.24 -4.40 -19.85
C HIS A 400 -15.37 -3.14 -19.77
N GLY A 401 -14.23 -3.10 -20.47
CA GLY A 401 -13.33 -1.96 -20.46
C GLY A 401 -13.93 -0.67 -21.04
N VAL A 402 -14.83 -0.78 -22.02
CA VAL A 402 -15.49 0.38 -22.66
C VAL A 402 -16.92 0.62 -22.19
N ALA A 403 -17.44 -0.17 -21.23
CA ALA A 403 -18.85 -0.10 -20.80
C ALA A 403 -19.25 1.27 -20.24
N ASP A 404 -18.35 1.92 -19.51
CA ASP A 404 -18.60 3.21 -18.85
C ASP A 404 -18.08 4.42 -19.64
N THR A 405 -17.49 4.19 -20.82
CA THR A 405 -16.94 5.28 -21.65
C THR A 405 -18.10 6.10 -22.20
N ASP A 406 -18.07 7.41 -21.94
CA ASP A 406 -19.00 8.40 -22.48
C ASP A 406 -18.23 9.72 -22.60
N THR A 407 -17.68 9.95 -23.79
CA THR A 407 -16.84 11.13 -24.06
C THR A 407 -17.65 12.42 -24.06
N GLU A 408 -18.94 12.38 -24.41
CA GLU A 408 -19.83 13.55 -24.37
C GLU A 408 -20.13 13.97 -22.92
N ALA A 409 -20.31 12.99 -22.01
CA ALA A 409 -20.48 13.24 -20.58
C ALA A 409 -19.15 13.51 -19.83
N GLY A 410 -18.00 13.32 -20.47
CA GLY A 410 -16.68 13.48 -19.86
C GLY A 410 -16.27 12.34 -18.92
N ASN A 411 -16.86 11.14 -19.08
CA ASN A 411 -16.57 9.99 -18.24
C ASN A 411 -15.14 9.46 -18.49
N THR A 412 -14.37 9.29 -17.41
CA THR A 412 -12.98 8.78 -17.47
C THR A 412 -12.77 7.51 -16.62
N PRO A 413 -13.42 6.39 -16.96
CA PRO A 413 -13.42 5.20 -16.13
C PRO A 413 -12.05 4.50 -16.15
N GLY A 414 -11.52 4.15 -14.97
CA GLY A 414 -10.18 3.54 -14.86
C GLY A 414 -10.03 2.14 -15.47
N ARG A 415 -11.15 1.51 -15.87
CA ARG A 415 -11.23 0.17 -16.49
C ARG A 415 -10.91 0.15 -17.98
N PHE A 416 -10.94 1.31 -18.65
CA PHE A 416 -10.56 1.42 -20.06
C PHE A 416 -9.15 0.86 -20.27
N PHE A 417 -8.93 0.13 -21.36
CA PHE A 417 -7.69 -0.61 -21.57
C PHE A 417 -6.73 0.13 -22.49
N GLN A 418 -5.44 0.01 -22.18
CA GLN A 418 -4.30 0.23 -23.05
C GLN A 418 -3.76 -1.14 -23.47
N ILE A 419 -3.20 -1.21 -24.68
CA ILE A 419 -3.08 -2.47 -25.41
C ILE A 419 -1.68 -2.68 -25.98
N GLY A 420 -1.27 -3.95 -26.06
CA GLY A 420 -0.07 -4.38 -26.77
C GLY A 420 -0.38 -5.56 -27.69
N CYS A 421 0.06 -5.48 -28.95
CA CYS A 421 -0.05 -6.55 -29.95
C CYS A 421 -1.48 -6.96 -30.36
N PHE A 422 -2.45 -6.05 -30.24
CA PHE A 422 -3.77 -6.18 -30.89
C PHE A 422 -4.33 -4.81 -31.27
N ARG A 423 -5.39 -4.80 -32.09
CA ARG A 423 -6.16 -3.62 -32.51
C ARG A 423 -7.62 -3.84 -32.16
N VAL A 424 -8.30 -2.77 -31.77
CA VAL A 424 -9.71 -2.80 -31.42
C VAL A 424 -10.40 -1.53 -31.87
N THR A 425 -11.65 -1.63 -32.29
CA THR A 425 -12.52 -0.47 -32.51
C THR A 425 -13.79 -0.65 -31.71
N PHE A 426 -14.33 0.45 -31.18
CA PHE A 426 -15.59 0.46 -30.45
C PHE A 426 -16.45 1.66 -30.84
N ASP A 427 -17.73 1.59 -30.52
CA ASP A 427 -18.74 2.62 -30.74
C ASP A 427 -19.50 2.87 -29.43
N GLU A 428 -19.33 4.06 -28.84
CA GLU A 428 -19.96 4.46 -27.57
C GLU A 428 -21.50 4.47 -27.64
N ALA A 429 -22.07 4.62 -28.85
CA ALA A 429 -23.52 4.54 -29.06
C ALA A 429 -24.06 3.11 -28.99
N GLY A 430 -23.17 2.10 -28.94
CA GLY A 430 -23.52 0.71 -28.70
C GLY A 430 -24.04 0.46 -27.28
N SER A 431 -24.79 -0.63 -27.11
CA SER A 431 -25.27 -1.05 -25.78
C SER A 431 -24.09 -1.40 -24.89
N ALA A 432 -23.98 -0.76 -23.72
CA ALA A 432 -22.97 -1.08 -22.72
C ALA A 432 -23.24 -2.45 -22.09
N GLN A 433 -22.17 -3.21 -21.82
CA GLN A 433 -22.29 -4.48 -21.12
C GLN A 433 -22.56 -4.27 -19.64
N GLU A 434 -23.56 -4.98 -19.11
CA GLU A 434 -23.81 -5.08 -17.67
C GLU A 434 -23.59 -6.53 -17.23
N LEU A 435 -22.69 -6.72 -16.26
CA LEU A 435 -22.43 -8.02 -15.63
C LEU A 435 -23.27 -8.16 -14.37
N VAL A 436 -23.71 -9.38 -14.07
CA VAL A 436 -24.46 -9.67 -12.84
C VAL A 436 -23.50 -9.68 -11.66
N THR A 437 -23.81 -8.88 -10.65
CA THR A 437 -23.17 -8.95 -9.33
C THR A 437 -24.14 -9.49 -8.29
N ASP A 438 -23.62 -10.12 -7.24
CA ASP A 438 -24.40 -10.50 -6.08
C ASP A 438 -24.57 -9.34 -5.08
N GLU A 439 -25.15 -9.65 -3.92
CA GLU A 439 -25.40 -8.67 -2.86
C GLU A 439 -24.12 -8.13 -2.19
N THR A 440 -22.98 -8.79 -2.41
CA THR A 440 -21.65 -8.37 -1.97
C THR A 440 -20.86 -7.65 -3.07
N GLY A 441 -21.46 -7.42 -4.24
CA GLY A 441 -20.79 -6.76 -5.36
C GLY A 441 -19.87 -7.68 -6.18
N ASP A 442 -19.79 -8.97 -5.83
CA ASP A 442 -18.98 -9.94 -6.54
C ASP A 442 -19.68 -10.40 -7.82
N TYR A 443 -18.91 -10.61 -8.90
CA TYR A 443 -19.47 -11.13 -10.14
C TYR A 443 -20.03 -12.54 -9.96
N VAL A 444 -21.28 -12.73 -10.35
CA VAL A 444 -21.89 -14.07 -10.38
C VAL A 444 -21.30 -14.82 -11.57
N VAL A 445 -20.59 -15.92 -11.32
CA VAL A 445 -19.92 -16.71 -12.37
C VAL A 445 -20.81 -17.85 -12.85
N ASP A 446 -21.03 -17.96 -14.16
CA ASP A 446 -21.70 -19.10 -14.78
C ASP A 446 -20.79 -20.34 -14.68
N PRO A 447 -21.18 -21.39 -13.94
CA PRO A 447 -20.36 -22.59 -13.76
C PRO A 447 -20.16 -23.41 -15.04
N ALA A 448 -20.95 -23.17 -16.10
CA ALA A 448 -20.79 -23.85 -17.38
C ALA A 448 -19.68 -23.24 -18.24
N THR A 449 -19.47 -21.92 -18.13
CA THR A 449 -18.48 -21.19 -18.94
C THR A 449 -17.29 -20.68 -18.15
N ASP A 450 -17.37 -20.66 -16.82
CA ASP A 450 -16.39 -20.05 -15.93
C ASP A 450 -16.19 -18.55 -16.24
N MET A 451 -17.29 -17.87 -16.59
CA MET A 451 -17.31 -16.44 -16.92
C MET A 451 -18.43 -15.73 -16.14
N PRO A 452 -18.30 -14.44 -15.84
CA PRO A 452 -19.39 -13.64 -15.31
C PRO A 452 -20.69 -13.78 -16.11
N GLU A 453 -21.81 -13.90 -15.40
CA GLU A 453 -23.14 -13.82 -15.99
C GLU A 453 -23.38 -12.41 -16.55
N VAL A 454 -24.05 -12.34 -17.70
CA VAL A 454 -24.29 -11.09 -18.43
C VAL A 454 -25.75 -10.70 -18.28
N ALA A 455 -26.02 -9.57 -17.64
CA ALA A 455 -27.35 -8.98 -17.50
C ALA A 455 -27.78 -8.27 -18.79
N VAL A 456 -26.87 -7.46 -19.36
CA VAL A 456 -27.05 -6.76 -20.64
C VAL A 456 -25.84 -7.05 -21.51
N ALA A 457 -26.09 -7.60 -22.70
CA ALA A 457 -25.03 -7.90 -23.65
C ALA A 457 -24.42 -6.61 -24.22
N GLY A 458 -23.09 -6.53 -24.25
CA GLY A 458 -22.36 -5.45 -24.90
C GLY A 458 -22.46 -5.53 -26.42
N ASP A 459 -22.56 -4.37 -27.06
CA ASP A 459 -22.40 -4.17 -28.50
C ASP A 459 -21.50 -2.95 -28.78
N ARG A 460 -20.59 -2.60 -27.87
CA ARG A 460 -19.69 -1.47 -28.09
C ARG A 460 -18.50 -1.88 -28.94
N ILE A 461 -17.94 -3.07 -28.73
CA ILE A 461 -16.79 -3.56 -29.51
C ILE A 461 -17.25 -3.93 -30.93
N LYS A 462 -16.60 -3.35 -31.95
CA LYS A 462 -16.95 -3.54 -33.37
C LYS A 462 -15.98 -4.43 -34.10
N THR A 463 -14.68 -4.25 -33.87
CA THR A 463 -13.64 -5.12 -34.44
C THR A 463 -12.54 -5.41 -33.43
N VAL A 464 -11.99 -6.62 -33.50
CA VAL A 464 -10.78 -7.00 -32.76
C VAL A 464 -9.86 -7.77 -33.70
N ALA A 465 -8.58 -7.40 -33.73
CA ALA A 465 -7.55 -8.12 -34.47
C ALA A 465 -6.30 -8.31 -33.62
N VAL A 466 -5.82 -9.54 -33.51
CA VAL A 466 -4.52 -9.82 -32.87
C VAL A 466 -3.42 -9.63 -33.93
N ILE A 467 -2.33 -8.99 -33.54
CA ILE A 467 -1.20 -8.77 -34.44
C ILE A 467 -0.26 -9.97 -34.35
N ASP A 468 0.07 -10.57 -35.49
CA ASP A 468 1.12 -11.58 -35.55
C ASP A 468 2.48 -10.89 -35.27
N PRO A 469 3.22 -11.31 -34.22
CA PRO A 469 4.44 -10.62 -33.81
C PRO A 469 5.62 -10.86 -34.76
N GLU A 470 5.59 -11.90 -35.60
CA GLU A 470 6.65 -12.20 -36.56
C GLU A 470 6.49 -11.41 -37.87
N THR A 471 5.24 -11.21 -38.30
CA THR A 471 4.91 -10.63 -39.61
C THR A 471 4.34 -9.22 -39.53
N GLY A 472 3.74 -8.84 -38.39
CA GLY A 472 2.99 -7.60 -38.23
C GLY A 472 1.59 -7.63 -38.86
N ASP A 473 1.14 -8.78 -39.37
CA ASP A 473 -0.15 -8.94 -40.03
C ASP A 473 -1.30 -9.03 -39.01
N ASP A 474 -2.48 -8.55 -39.40
CA ASP A 474 -3.69 -8.61 -38.58
C ASP A 474 -4.42 -9.95 -38.75
N MET A 475 -4.56 -10.67 -37.64
CA MET A 475 -5.52 -11.75 -37.49
C MET A 475 -6.82 -11.19 -36.92
N VAL A 476 -7.78 -10.87 -37.80
CA VAL A 476 -9.10 -10.37 -37.37
C VAL A 476 -9.86 -11.51 -36.69
N ILE A 477 -10.12 -11.39 -35.38
CA ILE A 477 -10.78 -12.43 -34.58
C ILE A 477 -12.27 -12.12 -34.34
N PHE A 478 -12.66 -10.85 -34.36
CA PHE A 478 -14.04 -10.41 -34.15
C PHE A 478 -14.38 -9.25 -35.08
N ARG A 479 -15.55 -9.30 -35.71
CA ARG A 479 -16.06 -8.23 -36.57
C ARG A 479 -17.58 -8.30 -36.67
N ASP A 480 -18.23 -7.14 -36.59
CA ASP A 480 -19.67 -6.98 -36.85
C ASP A 480 -20.55 -7.95 -36.03
N GLY A 481 -20.24 -8.11 -34.73
CA GLY A 481 -21.02 -8.93 -33.80
C GLY A 481 -20.75 -10.43 -33.85
N ALA A 482 -19.73 -10.89 -34.58
CA ALA A 482 -19.38 -12.31 -34.67
C ALA A 482 -17.87 -12.59 -34.69
N PHE A 483 -17.49 -13.73 -34.12
CA PHE A 483 -16.13 -14.28 -34.26
C PHE A 483 -15.88 -14.75 -35.69
N THR A 484 -14.67 -14.50 -36.19
CA THR A 484 -14.24 -15.00 -37.50
C THR A 484 -13.81 -16.46 -37.41
N ALA A 485 -13.61 -17.11 -38.57
CA ALA A 485 -13.08 -18.47 -38.62
C ALA A 485 -11.61 -18.58 -38.16
N ASP A 486 -10.89 -17.46 -38.14
CA ASP A 486 -9.48 -17.37 -37.75
C ASP A 486 -9.29 -17.11 -36.25
N ALA A 487 -10.39 -16.84 -35.51
CA ALA A 487 -10.34 -16.59 -34.08
C ALA A 487 -9.85 -17.85 -33.32
N PRO A 488 -8.73 -17.78 -32.59
CA PRO A 488 -8.26 -18.89 -31.78
C PRO A 488 -9.23 -19.12 -30.62
N ASP A 489 -9.36 -20.37 -30.17
CA ASP A 489 -10.24 -20.70 -29.04
C ASP A 489 -9.72 -20.15 -27.70
N THR A 490 -8.45 -19.79 -27.63
CA THR A 490 -7.80 -19.24 -26.44
C THR A 490 -6.86 -18.11 -26.82
N ILE A 491 -6.88 -17.04 -26.02
CA ILE A 491 -5.97 -15.91 -26.09
C ILE A 491 -5.10 -15.95 -24.84
N ASN A 492 -3.79 -16.13 -25.04
CA ASN A 492 -2.81 -15.99 -23.95
C ASN A 492 -2.45 -14.51 -23.82
N MET A 493 -2.66 -13.94 -22.65
CA MET A 493 -2.47 -12.53 -22.38
C MET A 493 -1.64 -12.30 -21.12
N VAL A 494 -0.97 -11.15 -21.07
CA VAL A 494 -0.43 -10.59 -19.82
C VAL A 494 -1.31 -9.44 -19.36
N THR A 495 -1.52 -9.34 -18.05
CA THR A 495 -2.16 -8.21 -17.41
C THR A 495 -1.54 -7.94 -16.04
N LEU A 496 -2.05 -6.91 -15.34
CA LEU A 496 -1.57 -6.54 -14.02
C LEU A 496 -2.21 -7.42 -12.95
N ASP A 497 -1.39 -8.02 -12.10
CA ASP A 497 -1.84 -8.72 -10.91
C ASP A 497 -2.14 -7.71 -9.80
N ARG A 498 -3.43 -7.56 -9.46
CA ARG A 498 -3.89 -6.80 -8.30
C ARG A 498 -3.93 -7.65 -7.02
N SER A 499 -3.94 -8.97 -7.17
CA SER A 499 -3.98 -9.95 -6.08
C SER A 499 -2.59 -10.52 -5.86
N GLN A 500 -1.66 -9.71 -5.36
CA GLN A 500 -0.27 -10.18 -5.17
C GLN A 500 -0.09 -11.27 -4.11
N ILE A 501 -1.17 -11.90 -3.64
CA ILE A 501 -1.15 -13.11 -2.82
C ILE A 501 -2.28 -14.04 -3.31
N PRO A 502 -2.00 -15.27 -3.78
CA PRO A 502 -3.04 -16.18 -4.25
C PRO A 502 -4.09 -16.40 -3.16
N SER A 503 -5.37 -16.57 -3.52
CA SER A 503 -6.47 -16.76 -2.54
C SER A 503 -6.30 -17.94 -1.57
N ASP A 504 -5.41 -18.88 -1.90
CA ASP A 504 -4.97 -19.96 -1.01
C ASP A 504 -4.07 -19.49 0.16
N PHE A 505 -3.66 -18.21 0.18
CA PHE A 505 -2.79 -17.63 1.19
C PHE A 505 -3.50 -16.46 1.88
N ASP A 506 -3.61 -16.55 3.20
CA ASP A 506 -4.03 -15.42 4.01
C ASP A 506 -2.86 -14.45 4.24
N VAL A 507 -3.09 -13.16 4.03
CA VAL A 507 -2.14 -12.08 4.34
C VAL A 507 -2.46 -11.52 5.70
N TYR A 508 -1.46 -11.39 6.57
CA TYR A 508 -1.63 -10.79 7.88
C TYR A 508 -0.55 -9.75 8.11
N GLU A 509 -0.97 -8.50 8.27
CA GLU A 509 -0.09 -7.42 8.73
C GLU A 509 0.27 -7.63 10.20
N CYS A 510 1.49 -7.23 10.58
CA CYS A 510 2.02 -7.45 11.91
C CYS A 510 3.10 -6.44 12.30
N GLU A 511 3.33 -6.33 13.60
CA GLU A 511 4.45 -5.59 14.17
C GLU A 511 5.79 -6.15 13.67
N ASP A 512 6.73 -5.26 13.34
CA ASP A 512 8.07 -5.66 12.90
C ASP A 512 8.97 -5.99 14.09
N PHE A 513 9.20 -7.29 14.29
CA PHE A 513 10.19 -7.86 15.20
C PHE A 513 11.56 -8.06 14.52
N GLY A 514 11.84 -7.35 13.44
CA GLY A 514 13.02 -7.51 12.61
C GLY A 514 13.03 -8.84 11.87
N PRO A 515 14.19 -9.51 11.75
CA PRO A 515 14.24 -10.84 11.14
C PRO A 515 13.28 -11.84 11.81
N ALA A 516 13.01 -11.73 13.11
CA ALA A 516 12.11 -12.65 13.80
C ALA A 516 10.63 -12.52 13.38
N THR A 517 10.25 -11.45 12.66
CA THR A 517 8.91 -11.24 12.08
C THR A 517 8.44 -12.42 11.24
N LYS A 518 9.37 -13.18 10.64
CA LYS A 518 9.07 -14.41 9.89
C LYS A 518 8.34 -15.51 10.69
N VAL A 519 8.27 -15.40 12.03
CA VAL A 519 7.63 -16.44 12.87
C VAL A 519 6.87 -15.91 14.08
N LEU A 520 7.27 -14.79 14.71
CA LEU A 520 6.65 -14.34 15.97
C LEU A 520 5.15 -13.99 15.84
N PRO A 521 4.70 -13.22 14.83
CA PRO A 521 3.27 -12.93 14.65
C PRO A 521 2.44 -14.22 14.53
N THR A 522 2.94 -15.19 13.77
CA THR A 522 2.29 -16.51 13.61
C THR A 522 2.25 -17.29 14.92
N LEU A 523 3.31 -17.25 15.74
CA LEU A 523 3.31 -17.88 17.06
C LEU A 523 2.26 -17.25 17.99
N LYS A 524 2.12 -15.91 17.97
CA LYS A 524 1.13 -15.19 18.76
C LYS A 524 -0.29 -15.57 18.33
N ARG A 525 -0.56 -15.61 17.02
CA ARG A 525 -1.87 -15.97 16.46
C ARG A 525 -2.30 -17.39 16.82
N TYR A 526 -1.36 -18.32 16.80
CA TYR A 526 -1.62 -19.74 17.02
C TYR A 526 -1.24 -20.21 18.44
N ALA A 527 -1.05 -19.30 19.40
CA ALA A 527 -0.52 -19.58 20.74
C ALA A 527 -1.24 -20.74 21.46
N ASP A 528 -2.56 -20.80 21.33
CA ASP A 528 -3.41 -21.81 21.99
C ASP A 528 -3.63 -23.09 21.16
N SER A 529 -2.82 -23.31 20.12
CA SER A 529 -2.98 -24.45 19.19
C SER A 529 -1.73 -25.35 19.11
N ASP A 530 -1.91 -26.59 18.65
CA ASP A 530 -0.80 -27.48 18.23
C ASP A 530 -0.50 -27.33 16.73
N THR A 531 -0.55 -26.09 16.21
CA THR A 531 -0.28 -25.83 14.80
C THR A 531 1.20 -26.09 14.49
N ARG A 532 1.47 -26.68 13.33
CA ARG A 532 2.84 -26.78 12.79
C ARG A 532 3.13 -25.52 12.02
N ILE A 533 4.16 -24.79 12.44
CA ILE A 533 4.58 -23.55 11.80
C ILE A 533 5.90 -23.81 11.11
N ILE A 534 5.98 -23.50 9.82
CA ILE A 534 7.22 -23.54 9.05
C ILE A 534 7.62 -22.10 8.73
N TYR A 535 8.87 -21.76 8.97
CA TYR A 535 9.44 -20.47 8.57
C TYR A 535 10.73 -20.65 7.76
N CYS A 536 11.02 -19.68 6.90
CA CYS A 536 12.11 -19.67 5.94
C CYS A 536 12.59 -18.24 5.66
N ASP A 537 13.69 -18.12 4.92
CA ASP A 537 14.20 -16.86 4.38
C ASP A 537 13.74 -16.74 2.92
N ASP A 538 13.48 -15.50 2.49
CA ASP A 538 13.03 -15.12 1.14
C ASP A 538 14.17 -15.06 0.11
N ASP A 539 15.43 -15.06 0.54
CA ASP A 539 16.62 -15.03 -0.31
C ASP A 539 17.12 -16.43 -0.76
N ARG A 540 16.26 -17.45 -0.62
CA ARG A 540 16.60 -18.87 -0.84
C ARG A 540 15.58 -19.58 -1.73
N VAL A 541 16.07 -20.46 -2.60
CA VAL A 541 15.23 -21.46 -3.28
C VAL A 541 15.32 -22.79 -2.52
N TYR A 542 14.17 -23.29 -2.07
CA TYR A 542 14.05 -24.54 -1.31
C TYR A 542 13.79 -25.74 -2.24
N ASP A 543 14.10 -26.95 -1.76
CA ASP A 543 13.77 -28.18 -2.49
C ASP A 543 12.25 -28.31 -2.65
N LYS A 544 11.79 -28.83 -3.79
CA LYS A 544 10.35 -29.01 -4.06
C LYS A 544 9.62 -29.90 -3.04
N ASN A 545 10.34 -30.79 -2.33
CA ASN A 545 9.79 -31.64 -1.27
C ASN A 545 10.06 -31.10 0.14
N TRP A 546 10.57 -29.87 0.27
CA TRP A 546 11.05 -29.30 1.53
C TRP A 546 10.01 -29.35 2.65
N VAL A 547 8.80 -28.83 2.40
CA VAL A 547 7.69 -28.86 3.37
C VAL A 547 7.33 -30.30 3.76
N HIS A 548 7.20 -31.19 2.77
CA HIS A 548 6.92 -32.61 3.00
C HIS A 548 7.98 -33.27 3.89
N ASN A 549 9.25 -32.95 3.67
CA ASN A 549 10.38 -33.50 4.41
C ASN A 549 10.40 -33.00 5.86
N LEU A 550 10.19 -31.70 6.09
CA LEU A 550 10.09 -31.13 7.44
C LEU A 550 8.92 -31.73 8.22
N VAL A 551 7.74 -31.82 7.60
CA VAL A 551 6.54 -32.40 8.21
C VAL A 551 6.75 -33.89 8.52
N THR A 552 7.35 -34.64 7.60
CA THR A 552 7.65 -36.08 7.80
C THR A 552 8.64 -36.29 8.94
N ALA A 553 9.69 -35.46 9.02
CA ALA A 553 10.66 -35.50 10.11
C ALA A 553 10.02 -35.12 11.45
N SER A 554 9.16 -34.10 11.48
CA SER A 554 8.39 -33.70 12.66
C SER A 554 7.47 -34.82 13.14
N GLY A 555 6.81 -35.54 12.23
CA GLY A 555 5.98 -36.70 12.57
C GLY A 555 6.74 -37.83 13.29
N ARG A 556 8.06 -37.95 13.08
CA ARG A 556 8.91 -38.94 13.77
C ARG A 556 9.40 -38.47 15.14
N THR A 557 9.44 -37.17 15.38
CA THR A 557 9.80 -36.54 16.67
C THR A 557 8.95 -35.30 16.91
N PRO A 558 7.70 -35.47 17.35
CA PRO A 558 6.75 -34.37 17.50
C PRO A 558 7.10 -33.41 18.65
N ASP A 559 7.96 -33.83 19.57
CA ASP A 559 8.47 -33.08 20.73
C ASP A 559 9.69 -32.19 20.39
N ARG A 560 10.00 -32.02 19.11
CA ARG A 560 11.23 -31.35 18.65
C ARG A 560 10.96 -30.40 17.50
N ALA A 561 11.68 -29.28 17.52
CA ALA A 561 11.82 -28.43 16.35
C ALA A 561 12.70 -29.13 15.30
N ILE A 562 12.33 -28.99 14.03
CA ILE A 562 13.05 -29.60 12.91
C ILE A 562 13.72 -28.52 12.08
N CYS A 563 15.00 -28.67 11.75
CA CYS A 563 15.72 -27.78 10.84
C CYS A 563 16.43 -28.55 9.73
N ASP A 564 16.51 -27.96 8.55
CA ASP A 564 17.28 -28.48 7.41
C ASP A 564 18.75 -28.05 7.46
N GLU A 565 19.02 -26.90 8.10
CA GLU A 565 20.35 -26.43 8.45
C GLU A 565 20.42 -26.07 9.93
N CYS A 566 21.48 -26.56 10.58
CA CYS A 566 21.64 -26.42 12.01
C CYS A 566 23.13 -26.22 12.32
N VAL A 567 23.41 -25.42 13.35
CA VAL A 567 24.77 -25.10 13.79
C VAL A 567 24.90 -25.32 15.31
N SER A 568 26.11 -25.62 15.78
CA SER A 568 26.38 -25.66 17.22
C SER A 568 26.85 -24.30 17.71
N ILE A 569 26.47 -23.95 18.94
CA ILE A 569 26.99 -22.78 19.64
C ILE A 569 28.53 -22.78 19.75
N ASN A 570 29.17 -23.94 19.82
CA ASN A 570 30.64 -24.03 19.83
C ASN A 570 31.25 -23.49 18.53
N SER A 571 30.54 -23.63 17.40
CA SER A 571 30.95 -23.06 16.12
C SER A 571 30.80 -21.53 16.11
N ILE A 572 29.80 -20.99 16.81
CA ILE A 572 29.61 -19.54 17.00
C ILE A 572 30.75 -18.98 17.84
N LEU A 573 30.96 -19.55 19.03
CA LEU A 573 32.03 -19.15 19.95
C LEU A 573 33.42 -19.22 19.30
N TYR A 574 33.70 -20.26 18.51
CA TYR A 574 34.95 -20.39 17.78
C TYR A 574 35.14 -19.29 16.71
N ARG A 575 34.09 -18.98 15.93
CA ARG A 575 34.15 -17.94 14.88
C ARG A 575 34.44 -16.56 15.46
N TYR A 576 33.88 -16.24 16.62
CA TYR A 576 34.11 -14.97 17.29
C TYR A 576 35.56 -14.80 17.75
N HIS A 577 36.15 -15.82 18.40
CA HIS A 577 37.55 -15.74 18.87
C HIS A 577 38.59 -15.90 17.75
N TYR A 578 38.22 -16.50 16.62
CA TYR A 578 39.10 -16.74 15.49
C TYR A 578 38.47 -16.28 14.17
N PRO A 579 38.18 -14.97 14.00
CA PRO A 579 37.46 -14.45 12.84
C PRO A 579 38.29 -14.54 11.55
N ARG A 580 39.62 -14.62 11.66
CA ARG A 580 40.56 -14.74 10.53
C ARG A 580 41.27 -16.08 10.52
N LYS A 581 41.30 -16.73 9.35
CA LYS A 581 42.04 -17.97 9.09
C LYS A 581 43.54 -17.69 9.03
N ASP A 582 44.22 -17.76 10.17
CA ASP A 582 45.66 -17.51 10.27
C ASP A 582 46.52 -18.56 9.51
N LEU A 583 47.82 -18.28 9.38
CA LEU A 583 48.76 -19.16 8.68
C LEU A 583 48.83 -20.55 9.31
N ARG A 584 48.64 -20.66 10.63
CA ARG A 584 48.65 -21.93 11.37
C ARG A 584 47.43 -22.78 11.03
N TYR A 585 46.24 -22.19 10.94
CA TYR A 585 45.02 -22.86 10.46
C TYR A 585 45.20 -23.35 9.03
N LYS A 586 45.72 -22.49 8.13
CA LYS A 586 45.97 -22.85 6.73
C LYS A 586 46.97 -24.01 6.61
N MET A 587 48.05 -23.99 7.38
CA MET A 587 49.04 -25.07 7.44
C MET A 587 48.46 -26.37 8.02
N LYS A 588 47.72 -26.32 9.13
CA LYS A 588 47.05 -27.51 9.70
C LYS A 588 46.05 -28.12 8.71
N LYS A 589 45.29 -27.29 8.01
CA LYS A 589 44.34 -27.73 6.98
C LYS A 589 45.05 -28.36 5.79
N ALA A 590 46.14 -27.76 5.30
CA ALA A 590 46.96 -28.33 4.23
C ALA A 590 47.61 -29.67 4.65
N LEU A 591 48.23 -29.73 5.83
CA LEU A 591 48.87 -30.95 6.36
C LEU A 591 47.88 -32.09 6.61
N SER A 592 46.62 -31.77 6.86
CA SER A 592 45.53 -32.74 7.01
C SER A 592 44.88 -33.17 5.69
N LEU A 593 45.38 -32.75 4.54
CA LEU A 593 44.75 -32.93 3.22
C LEU A 593 43.31 -32.40 3.20
N GLY A 594 43.07 -31.25 3.84
CA GLY A 594 41.76 -30.62 3.94
C GLY A 594 40.81 -31.21 5.00
N LYS A 595 41.22 -32.28 5.71
CA LYS A 595 40.37 -32.96 6.71
C LYS A 595 40.31 -32.27 8.08
N PHE A 596 41.25 -31.39 8.40
CA PHE A 596 41.25 -30.64 9.65
C PHE A 596 40.11 -29.63 9.66
N ARG A 597 39.14 -29.90 10.53
CA ARG A 597 38.07 -28.98 10.92
C ARG A 597 38.24 -28.72 12.42
N PRO A 598 38.46 -27.46 12.85
CA PRO A 598 38.67 -27.15 14.26
C PRO A 598 37.44 -27.45 15.13
N TYR A 599 36.27 -27.56 14.48
CA TYR A 599 35.03 -28.01 15.06
C TYR A 599 34.28 -28.90 14.06
N HIS A 600 33.64 -29.96 14.55
CA HIS A 600 32.81 -30.86 13.76
C HIS A 600 31.41 -30.82 14.37
N THR A 601 30.43 -30.26 13.66
CA THR A 601 29.03 -30.38 14.05
C THR A 601 28.56 -31.79 13.68
N ASP A 602 28.28 -32.64 14.67
CA ASP A 602 27.49 -33.84 14.40
C ASP A 602 26.04 -33.38 14.26
N LYS A 603 25.58 -33.14 13.01
CA LYS A 603 24.21 -32.66 12.75
C LYS A 603 23.12 -33.54 13.40
N TRP A 604 23.44 -34.79 13.72
CA TRP A 604 22.52 -35.73 14.38
C TRP A 604 22.49 -35.62 15.91
N LYS A 605 23.48 -34.95 16.55
CA LYS A 605 23.61 -34.85 18.02
C LYS A 605 23.78 -33.42 18.55
N ASP A 606 24.24 -32.49 17.73
CA ASP A 606 24.73 -31.15 18.12
C ASP A 606 23.96 -29.98 17.46
N ALA A 607 22.70 -30.17 17.08
CA ALA A 607 21.86 -29.08 16.58
C ALA A 607 21.44 -28.17 17.76
N ASP A 608 22.25 -27.14 18.03
CA ASP A 608 21.95 -26.16 19.08
C ASP A 608 21.12 -25.01 18.57
N ILE A 609 21.35 -24.64 17.31
CA ILE A 609 20.73 -23.51 16.63
C ILE A 609 20.16 -24.02 15.31
N ALA A 610 18.88 -23.74 15.07
CA ALA A 610 18.24 -23.87 13.78
C ALA A 610 18.53 -22.63 12.93
N GLN A 611 18.79 -22.80 11.63
CA GLN A 611 19.08 -21.69 10.72
C GLN A 611 17.91 -21.46 9.75
N GLY A 612 17.33 -20.26 9.76
CA GLY A 612 16.16 -19.86 8.98
C GLY A 612 16.31 -20.09 7.47
N PHE A 613 17.47 -19.75 6.91
CA PHE A 613 17.77 -19.98 5.49
C PHE A 613 17.69 -21.45 5.04
N GLY A 614 17.78 -22.40 5.99
CA GLY A 614 17.60 -23.82 5.74
C GLY A 614 16.14 -24.24 5.81
N GLY A 615 15.32 -23.49 6.52
CA GLY A 615 13.93 -23.81 6.80
C GLY A 615 13.78 -24.55 8.12
N VAL A 616 12.78 -24.15 8.90
CA VAL A 616 12.57 -24.67 10.26
C VAL A 616 11.09 -24.90 10.50
N LEU A 617 10.76 -26.04 11.14
CA LEU A 617 9.42 -26.37 11.59
C LEU A 617 9.38 -26.36 13.12
N VAL A 618 8.46 -25.56 13.67
CA VAL A 618 8.21 -25.38 15.10
C VAL A 618 6.73 -25.52 15.45
N ARG A 619 6.43 -25.40 16.73
CA ARG A 619 5.08 -25.37 17.29
C ARG A 619 4.99 -24.27 18.34
N PRO A 620 3.82 -23.66 18.57
CA PRO A 620 3.63 -22.65 19.63
C PRO A 620 4.14 -23.12 20.99
N SER A 621 3.83 -24.36 21.38
CA SER A 621 4.24 -24.96 22.66
C SER A 621 5.77 -25.08 22.86
N PHE A 622 6.57 -24.85 21.82
CA PHE A 622 8.03 -24.89 21.92
C PHE A 622 8.61 -23.61 22.53
N PHE A 623 7.82 -22.54 22.61
CA PHE A 623 8.22 -21.23 23.11
C PHE A 623 7.45 -20.87 24.39
N THR A 624 7.95 -19.87 25.10
CA THR A 624 7.22 -19.14 26.15
C THR A 624 7.08 -17.68 25.71
N ASP A 625 6.28 -16.89 26.42
CA ASP A 625 6.09 -15.46 26.11
C ASP A 625 7.39 -14.64 26.05
N MET A 626 8.47 -15.16 26.65
CA MET A 626 9.80 -14.54 26.58
C MET A 626 10.29 -14.36 25.13
N VAL A 627 9.83 -15.18 24.18
CA VAL A 627 10.24 -15.11 22.78
C VAL A 627 9.91 -13.75 22.14
N PHE A 628 8.89 -13.05 22.64
CA PHE A 628 8.45 -11.74 22.15
C PHE A 628 9.24 -10.57 22.73
N SER A 629 10.05 -10.78 23.77
CA SER A 629 10.80 -9.72 24.45
C SER A 629 12.26 -9.68 23.99
N ILE A 630 12.48 -9.32 22.72
CA ILE A 630 13.83 -9.31 22.12
C ILE A 630 14.65 -8.13 22.64
N PRO A 631 15.82 -8.34 23.27
CA PRO A 631 16.73 -7.24 23.59
C PRO A 631 17.23 -6.57 22.31
N ALA A 632 17.37 -5.23 22.30
CA ALA A 632 17.79 -4.45 21.13
C ALA A 632 19.05 -5.01 20.41
N VAL A 633 20.10 -5.33 21.18
CA VAL A 633 21.36 -5.93 20.66
C VAL A 633 21.17 -7.31 20.01
N LEU A 634 20.05 -7.99 20.27
CA LEU A 634 19.71 -9.31 19.74
C LEU A 634 18.68 -9.26 18.60
N TRP A 635 18.13 -8.07 18.31
CA TRP A 635 17.08 -7.86 17.32
C TRP A 635 17.47 -8.43 15.94
N SER A 636 18.74 -8.30 15.54
CA SER A 636 19.24 -8.78 14.25
C SER A 636 19.67 -10.25 14.19
N VAL A 637 19.52 -11.04 15.26
CA VAL A 637 20.04 -12.42 15.37
C VAL A 637 18.97 -13.45 15.79
N ASP A 638 17.85 -13.42 15.08
CA ASP A 638 16.68 -14.30 15.20
C ASP A 638 17.01 -15.80 15.37
N ASP A 639 17.90 -16.37 14.56
CA ASP A 639 18.27 -17.79 14.60
C ASP A 639 18.68 -18.24 16.02
N ILE A 640 19.53 -17.44 16.67
CA ILE A 640 20.06 -17.74 18.02
C ILE A 640 19.03 -17.39 19.08
N TRP A 641 18.28 -16.29 18.89
CA TRP A 641 17.20 -15.87 19.78
C TRP A 641 16.10 -16.94 19.90
N LEU A 642 15.56 -17.39 18.77
CA LEU A 642 14.53 -18.42 18.69
C LEU A 642 15.04 -19.75 19.23
N SER A 643 16.26 -20.15 18.86
CA SER A 643 16.86 -21.40 19.32
C SER A 643 17.14 -21.41 20.83
N GLY A 644 17.59 -20.27 21.37
CA GLY A 644 17.83 -20.09 22.80
C GLY A 644 16.53 -20.16 23.60
N ASN A 645 15.46 -19.53 23.10
CA ASN A 645 14.12 -19.63 23.68
C ASN A 645 13.60 -21.06 23.72
N MET A 646 13.68 -21.78 22.59
CA MET A 646 13.31 -23.20 22.53
C MET A 646 14.11 -24.03 23.55
N ALA A 647 15.42 -23.84 23.60
CA ALA A 647 16.28 -24.57 24.52
C ALA A 647 16.00 -24.25 26.00
N SER A 648 15.73 -22.98 26.33
CA SER A 648 15.31 -22.54 27.67
C SER A 648 13.98 -23.17 28.09
N ASN A 649 13.07 -23.40 27.13
CA ASN A 649 11.81 -24.11 27.34
C ASN A 649 11.95 -25.65 27.29
N GLY A 650 13.17 -26.17 27.19
CA GLY A 650 13.44 -27.62 27.15
C GLY A 650 13.18 -28.28 25.79
N THR A 651 12.77 -27.52 24.77
CA THR A 651 12.58 -28.01 23.40
C THR A 651 13.93 -28.27 22.75
N ARG A 652 14.06 -29.44 22.12
CA ARG A 652 15.28 -29.81 21.39
C ARG A 652 15.10 -29.60 19.89
N ILE A 653 16.19 -29.19 19.25
CA ILE A 653 16.26 -29.05 17.79
C ILE A 653 16.81 -30.35 17.19
N ARG A 654 16.29 -30.76 16.05
CA ARG A 654 16.71 -31.94 15.32
C ARG A 654 16.89 -31.63 13.83
N TRP A 655 18.00 -32.09 13.26
CA TRP A 655 18.20 -32.06 11.83
C TRP A 655 17.22 -32.99 11.09
N SER A 656 16.60 -32.51 10.01
CA SER A 656 15.58 -33.23 9.24
C SER A 656 16.07 -34.56 8.65
N GLY A 657 17.37 -34.66 8.38
CA GLY A 657 17.97 -35.80 7.68
C GLY A 657 18.03 -35.64 6.16
N ARG A 658 17.76 -34.45 5.64
CA ARG A 658 17.77 -34.14 4.21
C ARG A 658 19.09 -34.52 3.51
N SER A 659 19.01 -34.98 2.26
CA SER A 659 20.16 -35.31 1.41
C SER A 659 20.94 -34.05 1.05
N ARG A 660 22.14 -34.19 0.48
CA ARG A 660 22.97 -33.02 0.12
C ARG A 660 22.32 -32.17 -0.97
N GLU A 661 21.64 -32.82 -1.91
CA GLU A 661 20.96 -32.25 -3.07
C GLU A 661 19.75 -31.42 -2.65
N GLU A 662 19.08 -31.80 -1.57
CA GLU A 662 17.93 -31.10 -0.98
C GLU A 662 18.34 -29.82 -0.21
N LYS A 663 19.54 -29.27 -0.43
CA LYS A 663 19.95 -28.03 0.26
C LYS A 663 19.26 -26.84 -0.38
N SER A 664 18.72 -25.92 0.42
CA SER A 664 18.35 -24.61 -0.09
C SER A 664 19.52 -23.92 -0.80
N VAL A 665 19.26 -23.27 -1.92
CA VAL A 665 20.28 -22.55 -2.71
C VAL A 665 20.05 -21.04 -2.60
N PRO A 666 21.11 -20.21 -2.53
CA PRO A 666 20.94 -18.76 -2.55
C PRO A 666 20.36 -18.30 -3.88
N ILE A 667 19.54 -17.25 -3.84
CA ILE A 667 19.11 -16.51 -5.02
C ILE A 667 20.26 -15.59 -5.47
N PHE A 668 20.45 -15.51 -6.79
CA PHE A 668 21.44 -14.63 -7.40
C PHE A 668 20.75 -13.58 -8.26
N VAL A 669 21.08 -12.31 -8.06
CA VAL A 669 20.62 -11.16 -8.85
C VAL A 669 21.87 -10.50 -9.45
N ASP A 670 21.93 -10.35 -10.76
CA ASP A 670 23.09 -9.83 -11.51
C ASP A 670 24.43 -10.52 -11.20
N GLY A 671 24.37 -11.82 -10.88
CA GLY A 671 25.55 -12.62 -10.51
C GLY A 671 26.02 -12.43 -9.06
N HIS A 672 25.29 -11.68 -8.25
CA HIS A 672 25.54 -11.46 -6.83
C HIS A 672 24.57 -12.26 -5.95
N ASP A 673 25.09 -12.88 -4.89
CA ASP A 673 24.30 -13.62 -3.88
C ASP A 673 23.47 -12.62 -3.06
N LEU A 674 22.13 -12.70 -3.15
CA LEU A 674 21.20 -11.72 -2.56
C LEU A 674 21.42 -11.54 -1.05
N GLY A 675 21.65 -12.64 -0.33
CA GLY A 675 21.95 -12.64 1.11
C GLY A 675 23.35 -12.11 1.49
N ARG A 676 24.10 -11.56 0.54
CA ARG A 676 25.45 -11.01 0.73
C ARG A 676 25.65 -9.64 0.08
N PHE A 677 24.58 -8.95 -0.29
CA PHE A 677 24.66 -7.57 -0.72
C PHE A 677 25.22 -6.66 0.40
N PRO A 678 25.88 -5.53 0.08
CA PRO A 678 26.45 -4.62 1.06
C PRO A 678 25.44 -4.16 2.13
N GLU A 679 24.16 -4.06 1.76
CA GLU A 679 23.03 -3.66 2.62
C GLU A 679 22.42 -4.83 3.41
N SER A 680 22.83 -6.07 3.13
CA SER A 680 22.33 -7.25 3.85
C SER A 680 22.67 -7.17 5.33
N LEU A 681 21.74 -7.61 6.18
CA LEU A 681 21.92 -7.67 7.64
C LEU A 681 23.17 -8.45 8.07
N ASN A 682 23.65 -9.36 7.23
CA ASN A 682 24.88 -10.12 7.47
C ASN A 682 26.16 -9.25 7.38
N LEU A 683 26.10 -8.10 6.73
CA LEU A 683 27.21 -7.14 6.56
C LEU A 683 26.99 -5.81 7.31
N SER A 684 25.76 -5.52 7.76
CA SER A 684 25.40 -4.33 8.53
C SER A 684 25.84 -4.39 10.00
N GLU A 685 25.99 -3.22 10.65
CA GLU A 685 26.11 -3.08 12.10
C GLU A 685 24.79 -2.57 12.68
N CYS A 686 24.30 -3.23 13.73
CA CYS A 686 23.11 -2.81 14.50
C CYS A 686 23.55 -2.45 15.91
N ASP A 687 23.22 -1.24 16.39
CA ASP A 687 23.63 -0.73 17.71
C ASP A 687 25.15 -0.82 17.99
N GLY A 688 25.98 -0.67 16.95
CA GLY A 688 27.44 -0.79 17.04
C GLY A 688 27.96 -2.24 17.15
N PHE A 689 27.09 -3.24 16.91
CA PHE A 689 27.47 -4.65 16.83
C PHE A 689 27.34 -5.17 15.41
N GLY A 690 28.45 -5.61 14.82
CA GLY A 690 28.43 -6.44 13.62
C GLY A 690 27.97 -7.87 13.90
N ARG A 691 27.67 -8.63 12.84
CA ARG A 691 27.08 -9.97 12.95
C ARG A 691 27.81 -10.94 13.89
N LEU A 692 29.16 -10.97 13.85
CA LEU A 692 29.94 -11.89 14.68
C LEU A 692 29.85 -11.58 16.18
N SER A 693 29.80 -10.30 16.55
CA SER A 693 29.70 -9.87 17.94
C SER A 693 28.28 -10.03 18.47
N ALA A 694 27.26 -9.74 17.66
CA ALA A 694 25.86 -9.98 17.99
C ALA A 694 25.58 -11.48 18.21
N ASP A 695 26.05 -12.35 17.29
CA ASP A 695 25.92 -13.81 17.43
C ASP A 695 26.55 -14.33 18.74
N TYR A 696 27.74 -13.83 19.08
CA TYR A 696 28.42 -14.20 20.31
C TYR A 696 27.65 -13.72 21.54
N TYR A 697 27.19 -12.47 21.53
CA TYR A 697 26.45 -11.88 22.64
C TYR A 697 25.12 -12.62 22.89
N ALA A 698 24.41 -13.01 21.83
CA ALA A 698 23.19 -13.84 21.94
C ALA A 698 23.43 -15.15 22.69
N VAL A 699 24.50 -15.88 22.35
CA VAL A 699 24.86 -17.12 23.06
C VAL A 699 25.15 -16.85 24.53
N ARG A 700 25.88 -15.76 24.84
CA ARG A 700 26.21 -15.38 26.21
C ARG A 700 24.98 -14.95 27.01
N TYR A 701 24.07 -14.21 26.39
CA TYR A 701 22.82 -13.78 27.00
C TYR A 701 22.01 -14.98 27.52
N PHE A 702 21.83 -16.03 26.71
CA PHE A 702 21.14 -17.24 27.16
C PHE A 702 21.90 -18.01 28.25
N GLN A 703 23.23 -18.10 28.14
CA GLN A 703 24.06 -18.71 29.17
C GLN A 703 23.97 -17.97 30.51
N GLU A 704 23.99 -16.65 30.49
CA GLU A 704 24.09 -15.83 31.69
C GLU A 704 22.73 -15.69 32.37
N ASN A 705 21.68 -15.39 31.62
CA ASN A 705 20.35 -15.11 32.16
C ASN A 705 19.50 -16.36 32.42
N PHE A 706 19.63 -17.40 31.58
CA PHE A 706 18.75 -18.58 31.64
C PHE A 706 19.48 -19.88 32.00
N GLY A 707 20.83 -19.86 32.01
CA GLY A 707 21.64 -21.06 32.25
C GLY A 707 21.67 -22.05 31.08
N THR A 708 21.00 -21.72 29.99
CA THR A 708 20.93 -22.48 28.75
C THR A 708 22.32 -22.60 28.14
N TRP A 709 22.67 -23.81 27.69
CA TRP A 709 23.96 -24.15 27.08
C TRP A 709 25.22 -24.01 27.96
N ARG A 710 25.10 -23.76 29.28
CA ARG A 710 26.27 -23.63 30.18
C ARG A 710 27.17 -24.85 30.20
N GLU A 711 26.61 -26.04 30.04
CA GLU A 711 27.31 -27.33 30.03
C GLU A 711 28.23 -27.50 28.80
N LYS A 712 27.93 -26.82 27.70
CA LYS A 712 28.66 -26.96 26.43
C LYS A 712 29.95 -26.15 26.40
N ASN A 713 30.10 -25.15 27.28
CA ASN A 713 31.36 -24.44 27.51
C ASN A 713 32.48 -25.36 28.05
N ARG A 714 32.14 -26.50 28.69
CA ARG A 714 33.13 -27.42 29.29
C ARG A 714 33.81 -28.36 28.29
N ALA A 715 33.29 -28.50 27.08
CA ALA A 715 33.85 -29.42 26.08
C ALA A 715 35.04 -28.82 25.29
N SER A 716 35.21 -27.50 25.27
CA SER A 716 36.38 -26.87 24.66
C SER A 716 37.52 -26.74 25.66
N LYS A 717 38.38 -27.76 25.75
CA LYS A 717 39.67 -27.72 26.49
C LYS A 717 40.70 -26.78 25.81
N HIS A 718 40.31 -25.56 25.46
CA HIS A 718 41.23 -24.53 24.97
C HIS A 718 41.31 -23.40 26.01
N PRO A 719 42.50 -23.06 26.54
CA PRO A 719 42.67 -22.15 27.68
C PRO A 719 42.33 -20.67 27.41
N ALA A 720 41.64 -20.35 26.32
CA ALA A 720 41.33 -18.98 25.89
C ALA A 720 39.92 -18.49 26.26
N PHE A 721 39.09 -19.31 26.92
CA PHE A 721 37.66 -19.02 27.16
C PHE A 721 37.34 -18.35 28.51
N ASN A 722 38.34 -17.92 29.29
CA ASN A 722 38.15 -17.35 30.63
C ASN A 722 38.67 -15.91 30.74
N THR A 723 38.05 -14.96 30.03
CA THR A 723 38.06 -13.55 30.47
C THR A 723 36.86 -12.79 29.88
N PHE A 724 35.99 -12.26 30.74
CA PHE A 724 35.17 -11.10 30.40
C PHE A 724 35.04 -10.21 31.64
N HIS A 725 35.36 -8.93 31.49
CA HIS A 725 35.12 -7.87 32.46
C HIS A 725 34.59 -6.65 31.70
N MET A 726 33.43 -6.15 32.16
CA MET A 726 32.80 -4.84 31.89
C MET A 726 32.47 -4.48 30.44
N LEU A 727 31.18 -4.31 30.16
CA LEU A 727 30.55 -3.08 29.62
C LEU A 727 29.01 -3.26 29.71
N ALA A 728 28.47 -3.16 30.94
CA ALA A 728 27.03 -3.08 31.22
C ALA A 728 26.82 -2.48 32.63
N ARG A 729 27.57 -1.41 32.94
CA ARG A 729 27.46 -0.65 34.19
C ARG A 729 27.60 0.85 33.90
N GLU A 730 26.82 1.35 32.96
CA GLU A 730 26.47 2.77 32.89
C GLU A 730 24.98 2.86 32.51
N SER A 731 24.13 2.62 33.50
CA SER A 731 22.72 3.06 33.53
C SER A 731 22.09 2.90 34.91
N ASN A 732 22.76 2.23 35.87
CA ASN A 732 22.17 1.92 37.17
C ASN A 732 22.99 2.42 38.37
N SER A 733 23.37 3.71 38.36
CA SER A 733 23.83 4.40 39.58
C SER A 733 23.45 5.89 39.58
N GLY A 734 22.18 6.16 39.84
CA GLY A 734 21.66 7.44 40.29
C GLY A 734 20.75 7.25 41.50
N SER A 735 21.25 6.59 42.56
CA SER A 735 20.48 6.38 43.78
C SER A 735 20.38 7.65 44.63
N ARG A 736 19.14 8.03 44.97
CA ARG A 736 18.70 8.54 46.29
C ARG A 736 19.61 9.58 46.98
N MET A 737 19.16 10.84 46.99
CA MET A 737 18.97 11.66 48.20
C MET A 737 18.28 12.97 47.82
N GLY A 738 17.11 13.25 48.40
CA GLY A 738 16.34 14.47 48.23
C GLY A 738 14.86 14.20 48.17
#